data_AF-A0A822AZN1-F1
#
_entry.id   AF-A0A822AZN1-F1
#
_cell.length_a   1.000
_cell.length_b   1.000
_cell.length_c   1.000
_cell.angle_alpha   90.00
_cell.angle_beta   90.00
_cell.angle_gamma   90.00
#
_symmetry.space_group_name_H-M   'P 1'
#
loop_
_entity.id
_entity.type
_entity.pdbx_description
1 polymer ?
#
loop_
_entity_poly.entity_id
_entity_poly.type
_entity_poly.pdbx_seq_one_letter_code
_entity_poly.pdbx_strand_id
1 'polypeptide(L)'
;MKSFVDLDLCEKVYFYKRENISTKEQWIDAACNALRYRLDNLNNLIKDKLNSYLNRAIDNCIASCRYHFFSSDGPNYKKLSLPSTPFVGNYFYYPNGEFKHPDDINKLIEYDYNYQLYIMAHNGWVINDDPLRCFADEGQYVYLCRDLIQWSDLIKLRFGSRCEDCPSLYSYMKEYTRLIANTFHGCRLDNCHSTPLWFAQQMMDYAREINPNFYINAELFTGNMSIDIYFIHQIGIDSLVKESWRANNAYELGQYVSLYSDGDPIGSFVKKKSEKLISIKPYSWFYDQTHDNPCQIERRSIEDAIPRSACISMAYCSTGSNRGYDELVPHYIDVVHETRFYPKWGYQSEQTNEKTAMISIKKSLNKLHIDLAQQGYTQLLVDQLTKNVLLITRYNPSTHKSILLIAYTSFIEENVRISPLSIEGIIDEIIIEASINNNNNNNQEENDLIKNFKRSNEYINGIECKNVYLNENLSIDKSRFIRLTSSNSKDYIGFRTIEFTEEFKKGSIIILEISLLSHIQQSVINIKQLLNQFNIHDSQFNQIVKQLTLVDLERIIYRTSIEEQSDGKGFDVYSIPDYGKLIYCGIQGQISILDKIHLFNQIKHPFIINLKQGNWLMIYISNRLKIYSNTKQLGEWYENAFEYISKLSRLMIPIYFDLILNGSYNILIEHSYQLMSPFINQSSIFVKKLSQSTIQLISYVRDARLPLLSPNLREPRPLEGKDEQTLEYVQYSPSLAAGFPHFSAGIWRNWGRDTFISLRGLILLTGRYEEARYLILSYGGCLRHGLIPNLLSDGKTARYNARDAVWWWLYSISIYTHLVPDGYDILNDKVSRLYPTNDSPAQAVGLHDQLLYDVIHEALLRHVQLLTFRERGAGHSLDSNMNDQGFNNQIGIDTKTGFVYGGNQWNCGTWMDKMGSSEKASNKGHPATPR
;
A
#
# COMPACT_ATOMS: atom_id res chain seq x y z
N MET A 1 30.13 -7.89 41.10
CA MET A 1 29.72 -6.47 41.04
C MET A 1 30.65 -5.71 41.97
N LYS A 2 31.49 -4.81 41.44
CA LYS A 2 32.28 -3.92 42.31
C LYS A 2 31.38 -2.76 42.72
N SER A 3 31.00 -2.71 43.99
CA SER A 3 30.25 -1.61 44.59
C SER A 3 31.19 -0.82 45.50
N PHE A 4 31.15 0.50 45.39
CA PHE A 4 31.94 1.41 46.21
C PHE A 4 31.00 2.36 46.97
N VAL A 5 31.46 2.81 48.12
CA VAL A 5 30.76 3.82 48.92
C VAL A 5 31.52 5.14 48.76
N ASP A 6 30.83 6.19 48.33
CA ASP A 6 31.37 7.55 48.34
C ASP A 6 31.32 8.08 49.78
N LEU A 7 32.49 8.10 50.44
CA LEU A 7 32.61 8.50 51.83
C LEU A 7 32.30 10.00 52.03
N ASP A 8 32.62 10.85 51.06
CA ASP A 8 32.36 12.29 51.13
C ASP A 8 30.85 12.58 51.07
N LEU A 9 30.14 11.83 50.23
CA LEU A 9 28.67 11.88 50.18
C LEU A 9 28.07 11.32 51.48
N CYS A 10 28.62 10.23 52.02
CA CYS A 10 28.15 9.67 53.30
C CYS A 10 28.30 10.66 54.45
N GLU A 11 29.40 11.41 54.52
CA GLU A 11 29.60 12.47 55.52
C GLU A 11 28.49 13.53 55.42
N LYS A 12 28.24 14.06 54.22
CA LYS A 12 27.20 15.08 53.99
C LYS A 12 25.79 14.60 54.34
N VAL A 13 25.45 13.36 54.01
CA VAL A 13 24.08 12.83 54.14
C VAL A 13 23.78 12.33 55.55
N TYR A 14 24.73 11.69 56.23
CA TYR A 14 24.47 11.00 57.50
C TYR A 14 25.03 11.73 58.73
N PHE A 15 26.05 12.57 58.55
CA PHE A 15 26.72 13.32 59.63
C PHE A 15 26.30 14.80 59.63
N TYR A 16 25.00 15.07 59.50
CA TYR A 16 24.41 16.42 59.74
C TYR A 16 24.03 16.61 61.21
N LYS A 17 23.87 17.87 61.65
CA LYS A 17 23.49 18.22 63.03
C LYS A 17 22.04 17.82 63.30
N ARG A 18 21.81 16.89 64.23
CA ARG A 18 20.47 16.39 64.60
C ARG A 18 19.90 17.18 65.79
N GLU A 19 18.67 17.63 65.68
CA GLU A 19 17.95 18.26 66.80
C GLU A 19 17.60 17.18 67.85
N ASN A 20 17.75 17.51 69.15
CA ASN A 20 17.47 16.64 70.32
C ASN A 20 18.56 15.62 70.71
N ILE A 21 19.82 15.79 70.29
CA ILE A 21 20.96 15.00 70.80
C ILE A 21 21.95 15.91 71.53
N SER A 22 22.25 15.61 72.80
CA SER A 22 22.99 16.50 73.70
C SER A 22 24.49 16.18 73.82
N THR A 23 24.96 15.03 73.33
CA THR A 23 26.39 14.64 73.39
C THR A 23 26.94 14.26 72.01
N LYS A 24 28.23 14.52 71.79
CA LYS A 24 28.94 14.21 70.54
C LYS A 24 28.95 12.71 70.22
N GLU A 25 29.08 11.86 71.25
CA GLU A 25 29.08 10.40 71.11
C GLU A 25 27.71 9.88 70.62
N GLN A 26 26.61 10.35 71.22
CA GLN A 26 25.26 9.98 70.77
C GLN A 26 24.98 10.43 69.34
N TRP A 27 25.57 11.54 68.89
CA TRP A 27 25.44 12.01 67.51
C TRP A 27 26.19 11.10 66.53
N ILE A 28 27.44 10.75 66.84
CA ILE A 28 28.25 9.83 66.02
C ILE A 28 27.56 8.46 65.92
N ASP A 29 27.07 7.92 67.04
CA ASP A 29 26.35 6.65 67.04
C ASP A 29 25.07 6.70 66.21
N ALA A 30 24.30 7.80 66.30
CA ALA A 30 23.09 7.98 65.50
C ALA A 30 23.38 8.11 63.99
N ALA A 31 24.49 8.74 63.62
CA ALA A 31 24.98 8.83 62.24
C ALA A 31 25.45 7.47 61.71
N CYS A 32 26.31 6.77 62.46
CA CYS A 32 26.80 5.43 62.14
C CYS A 32 25.67 4.41 62.02
N ASN A 33 24.67 4.44 62.91
CA ASN A 33 23.52 3.54 62.84
C ASN A 33 22.63 3.82 61.62
N ALA A 34 22.41 5.09 61.26
CA ALA A 34 21.65 5.44 60.07
C ALA A 34 22.37 5.04 58.78
N LEU A 35 23.69 5.25 58.72
CA LEU A 35 24.53 4.79 57.61
C LEU A 35 24.52 3.26 57.51
N ARG A 36 24.71 2.56 58.63
CA ARG A 36 24.63 1.09 58.71
C ARG A 36 23.29 0.57 58.18
N TYR A 37 22.18 1.12 58.66
CA TYR A 37 20.84 0.74 58.19
C TYR A 37 20.67 0.93 56.68
N ARG A 38 21.19 2.05 56.12
CA ARG A 38 21.15 2.26 54.68
C ARG A 38 22.00 1.24 53.93
N LEU A 39 23.23 1.01 54.37
CA LEU A 39 24.15 0.06 53.75
C LEU A 39 23.57 -1.36 53.80
N ASP A 40 22.98 -1.77 54.91
CA ASP A 40 22.30 -3.05 55.05
C ASP A 40 21.13 -3.18 54.07
N ASN A 41 20.32 -2.13 53.92
CA ASN A 41 19.23 -2.11 52.93
C ASN A 41 19.77 -2.22 51.49
N LEU A 42 20.78 -1.41 51.11
CA LEU A 42 21.39 -1.48 49.78
C LEU A 42 22.04 -2.84 49.51
N ASN A 43 22.71 -3.41 50.50
CA ASN A 43 23.30 -4.75 50.42
C ASN A 43 22.22 -5.82 50.27
N ASN A 44 21.09 -5.71 50.97
CA ASN A 44 19.96 -6.61 50.80
C ASN A 44 19.37 -6.53 49.39
N LEU A 45 19.20 -5.33 48.82
CA LEU A 45 18.74 -5.17 47.43
C LEU A 45 19.69 -5.84 46.42
N ILE A 46 21.01 -5.67 46.60
CA ILE A 46 22.01 -6.33 45.75
C ILE A 46 21.97 -7.84 45.97
N LYS A 47 21.83 -8.30 47.21
CA LYS A 47 21.73 -9.71 47.57
C LYS A 47 20.52 -10.37 46.94
N ASP A 48 19.35 -9.73 46.96
CA ASP A 48 18.13 -10.24 46.33
C ASP A 48 18.31 -10.36 44.81
N LYS A 49 18.91 -9.36 44.18
CA LYS A 49 19.24 -9.39 42.75
C LYS A 49 20.23 -10.50 42.41
N LEU A 50 21.27 -10.68 43.22
CA LEU A 50 22.27 -11.75 43.04
C LEU A 50 21.65 -13.13 43.26
N ASN A 51 20.79 -13.29 44.26
CA ASN A 51 20.03 -14.52 44.49
C ASN A 51 19.15 -14.86 43.29
N SER A 52 18.48 -13.87 42.70
CA SER A 52 17.70 -14.06 41.48
C SER A 52 18.59 -14.56 40.32
N TYR A 53 19.77 -13.96 40.12
CA TYR A 53 20.72 -14.39 39.09
C TYR A 53 21.27 -15.79 39.32
N LEU A 54 21.59 -16.14 40.57
CA LEU A 54 22.07 -17.47 40.93
C LEU A 54 20.99 -18.54 40.78
N ASN A 55 19.76 -18.26 41.20
CA ASN A 55 18.62 -19.16 40.98
C ASN A 55 18.43 -19.43 39.49
N ARG A 56 18.47 -18.38 38.66
CA ARG A 56 18.41 -18.52 37.21
C ARG A 56 19.56 -19.36 36.65
N ALA A 57 20.79 -19.17 37.15
CA ALA A 57 21.94 -19.98 36.76
C ALA A 57 21.76 -21.46 37.10
N ILE A 58 21.24 -21.76 38.29
CA ILE A 58 20.94 -23.13 38.74
C ILE A 58 19.89 -23.76 37.80
N ASP A 59 18.79 -23.04 37.54
CA ASP A 59 17.73 -23.53 36.67
C ASP A 59 18.24 -23.85 35.26
N ASN A 60 19.07 -22.97 34.70
CA ASN A 60 19.69 -23.16 33.38
C ASN A 60 20.69 -24.33 33.36
N CYS A 61 21.46 -24.55 34.43
CA CYS A 61 22.34 -25.71 34.54
C CYS A 61 21.54 -27.02 34.60
N ILE A 62 20.44 -27.04 35.35
CA ILE A 62 19.52 -28.19 35.41
C ILE A 62 18.89 -28.43 34.03
N ALA A 63 18.45 -27.37 33.34
CA ALA A 63 17.90 -27.47 31.99
C ALA A 63 18.91 -28.02 30.97
N SER A 64 20.15 -27.52 31.00
CA SER A 64 21.24 -28.01 30.15
C SER A 64 21.54 -29.50 30.40
N CYS A 65 21.59 -29.91 31.68
CA CYS A 65 21.76 -31.32 32.02
C CYS A 65 20.59 -32.19 31.53
N ARG A 66 19.34 -31.71 31.68
CA ARG A 66 18.15 -32.40 31.16
C ARG A 66 18.22 -32.61 29.66
N TYR A 67 18.59 -31.57 28.92
CA TYR A 67 18.74 -31.63 27.47
C TYR A 67 19.84 -32.63 27.05
N HIS A 68 21.04 -32.52 27.62
CA HIS A 68 22.17 -33.35 27.20
C HIS A 68 22.03 -34.85 27.52
N PHE A 69 21.39 -35.21 28.64
CA PHE A 69 21.41 -36.59 29.14
C PHE A 69 20.05 -37.30 29.10
N PHE A 70 18.94 -36.56 29.10
CA PHE A 70 17.61 -37.15 29.35
C PHE A 70 16.58 -36.86 28.26
N SER A 71 16.71 -35.74 27.53
CA SER A 71 15.73 -35.38 26.50
C SER A 71 15.94 -36.22 25.24
N SER A 72 14.84 -36.57 24.57
CA SER A 72 14.84 -37.38 23.35
C SER A 72 15.39 -36.63 22.15
N ASP A 73 15.28 -35.30 22.19
CA ASP A 73 15.69 -34.31 21.19
C ASP A 73 17.07 -33.69 21.47
N GLY A 74 17.73 -34.13 22.54
CA GLY A 74 19.11 -33.76 22.86
C GLY A 74 20.13 -34.86 22.51
N PRO A 75 21.43 -34.60 22.70
CA PRO A 75 22.50 -35.53 22.31
C PRO A 75 22.53 -36.85 23.09
N ASN A 76 21.75 -36.98 24.17
CA ASN A 76 21.52 -38.21 24.93
C ASN A 76 22.82 -38.92 25.36
N TYR A 77 23.76 -38.15 25.92
CA TYR A 77 25.05 -38.66 26.40
C TYR A 77 24.84 -39.73 27.47
N LYS A 78 25.55 -40.86 27.34
CA LYS A 78 25.42 -42.00 28.27
C LYS A 78 26.32 -41.91 29.49
N LYS A 79 27.43 -41.17 29.38
CA LYS A 79 28.42 -41.01 30.43
C LYS A 79 28.94 -39.58 30.45
N LEU A 80 29.21 -39.11 31.66
CA LEU A 80 29.91 -37.88 31.92
C LEU A 80 31.43 -38.17 31.84
N SER A 81 32.09 -37.55 30.87
CA SER A 81 33.54 -37.62 30.72
C SER A 81 34.07 -36.22 30.42
N LEU A 82 34.93 -35.69 31.29
CA LEU A 82 35.58 -34.42 31.06
C LEU A 82 36.79 -34.62 30.13
N PRO A 83 37.01 -33.74 29.12
CA PRO A 83 36.25 -32.52 28.81
C PRO A 83 35.12 -32.73 27.78
N SER A 84 34.94 -33.94 27.24
CA SER A 84 34.09 -34.20 26.05
C SER A 84 32.58 -34.13 26.29
N THR A 85 32.08 -34.53 27.46
CA THR A 85 30.65 -34.54 27.83
C THR A 85 30.46 -33.96 29.24
N PRO A 86 30.70 -32.65 29.43
CA PRO A 86 30.58 -32.03 30.74
C PRO A 86 29.12 -31.90 31.17
N PHE A 87 28.89 -31.82 32.49
CA PHE A 87 27.55 -31.65 33.08
C PHE A 87 26.84 -30.39 32.58
N VAL A 88 27.60 -29.31 32.42
CA VAL A 88 27.22 -28.04 31.81
C VAL A 88 28.31 -27.72 30.79
N GLY A 89 27.94 -27.28 29.59
CA GLY A 89 28.94 -27.05 28.54
C GLY A 89 29.92 -25.94 28.88
N ASN A 90 31.04 -25.90 28.16
CA ASN A 90 32.12 -24.99 28.48
C ASN A 90 31.85 -23.60 27.91
N TYR A 91 31.82 -22.59 28.79
CA TYR A 91 31.54 -21.18 28.43
C TYR A 91 32.82 -20.37 28.16
N PHE A 92 33.98 -20.87 28.58
CA PHE A 92 35.26 -20.20 28.40
C PHE A 92 36.31 -21.15 27.88
N TYR A 93 37.07 -20.70 26.88
CA TYR A 93 38.29 -21.34 26.49
C TYR A 93 39.36 -21.10 27.57
N TYR A 94 40.11 -22.14 27.91
CA TYR A 94 41.23 -22.07 28.84
C TYR A 94 42.54 -22.41 28.12
N PRO A 95 43.67 -21.76 28.50
CA PRO A 95 44.97 -22.01 27.88
C PRO A 95 45.37 -23.49 27.97
N ASN A 96 45.95 -24.04 26.90
CA ASN A 96 46.36 -25.45 26.75
C ASN A 96 45.23 -26.49 26.81
N GLY A 97 43.95 -26.07 26.85
CA GLY A 97 42.81 -26.99 26.90
C GLY A 97 42.70 -27.82 28.19
N GLU A 98 43.48 -27.48 29.23
CA GLU A 98 43.47 -28.20 30.50
C GLU A 98 42.25 -27.80 31.33
N PHE A 99 41.40 -28.78 31.64
CA PHE A 99 40.28 -28.61 32.55
C PHE A 99 40.79 -28.72 34.00
N LYS A 100 41.06 -27.57 34.64
CA LYS A 100 41.54 -27.49 36.03
C LYS A 100 40.38 -27.33 37.02
N HIS A 101 40.61 -27.68 38.29
CA HIS A 101 39.63 -27.42 39.35
C HIS A 101 39.36 -25.91 39.46
N PRO A 102 38.12 -25.46 39.73
CA PRO A 102 37.80 -24.02 39.82
C PRO A 102 38.72 -23.23 40.76
N ASP A 103 39.12 -23.81 41.90
CA ASP A 103 40.04 -23.16 42.83
C ASP A 103 41.44 -22.94 42.25
N ASP A 104 41.92 -23.88 41.43
CA ASP A 104 43.21 -23.76 40.76
C ASP A 104 43.14 -22.73 39.62
N ILE A 105 42.02 -22.69 38.90
CA ILE A 105 41.75 -21.65 37.89
C ILE A 105 41.72 -20.27 38.56
N ASN A 106 41.04 -20.12 39.71
CA ASN A 106 40.96 -18.86 40.43
C ASN A 106 42.35 -18.38 40.88
N LYS A 107 43.20 -19.28 41.40
CA LYS A 107 44.60 -18.96 41.73
C LYS A 107 45.38 -18.53 40.49
N LEU A 108 45.24 -19.24 39.37
CA LEU A 108 45.93 -18.87 38.13
C LEU A 108 45.47 -17.51 37.61
N ILE A 109 44.17 -17.21 37.65
CA ILE A 109 43.63 -15.89 37.27
C ILE A 109 44.17 -14.78 38.18
N GLU A 110 44.35 -15.04 39.47
CA GLU A 110 44.81 -14.06 40.45
C GLU A 110 46.32 -13.77 40.34
N TYR A 111 47.14 -14.77 40.04
CA TYR A 111 48.61 -14.67 40.11
C TYR A 111 49.34 -14.80 38.76
N ASP A 112 48.70 -15.28 37.69
CA ASP A 112 49.31 -15.44 36.37
C ASP A 112 48.61 -14.58 35.30
N TYR A 113 49.23 -13.44 35.01
CA TYR A 113 48.75 -12.49 34.02
C TYR A 113 48.68 -13.08 32.60
N ASN A 114 49.62 -13.96 32.23
CA ASN A 114 49.60 -14.60 30.93
C ASN A 114 48.43 -15.58 30.83
N TYR A 115 48.16 -16.34 31.89
CA TYR A 115 47.00 -17.23 31.93
C TYR A 115 45.69 -16.44 31.79
N GLN A 116 45.56 -15.32 32.52
CA GLN A 116 44.37 -14.46 32.48
C GLN A 116 44.06 -13.92 31.07
N LEU A 117 45.09 -13.52 30.30
CA LEU A 117 44.95 -12.94 28.96
C LEU A 117 44.32 -13.91 27.94
N TYR A 118 44.50 -15.21 28.13
CA TYR A 118 44.07 -16.24 27.18
C TYR A 118 42.79 -16.96 27.59
N ILE A 119 42.10 -16.51 28.65
CA ILE A 119 40.75 -16.97 28.98
C ILE A 119 39.76 -16.19 28.11
N MET A 120 39.12 -16.89 27.16
CA MET A 120 38.25 -16.26 26.17
C MET A 120 36.84 -16.82 26.26
N ALA A 121 35.83 -15.97 26.08
CA ALA A 121 34.44 -16.42 26.12
C ALA A 121 34.05 -17.16 24.84
N HIS A 122 33.34 -18.27 24.98
CA HIS A 122 32.73 -18.95 23.84
C HIS A 122 31.52 -18.17 23.31
N ASN A 123 31.27 -18.28 22.01
CA ASN A 123 30.08 -17.71 21.38
C ASN A 123 28.87 -18.65 21.55
N GLY A 124 27.71 -18.23 21.04
CA GLY A 124 26.48 -19.00 21.09
C GLY A 124 25.28 -18.13 20.78
N TRP A 125 24.11 -18.55 21.25
CA TRP A 125 22.88 -17.78 21.12
C TRP A 125 22.07 -17.82 22.41
N VAL A 126 21.23 -16.80 22.59
CA VAL A 126 20.37 -16.63 23.76
C VAL A 126 18.92 -16.61 23.28
N ILE A 127 18.06 -17.39 23.92
CA ILE A 127 16.64 -17.47 23.56
C ILE A 127 15.98 -16.11 23.81
N ASN A 128 15.30 -15.56 22.79
CA ASN A 128 14.55 -14.29 22.84
C ASN A 128 15.37 -13.08 23.26
N ASP A 129 16.65 -13.03 22.89
CA ASP A 129 17.51 -11.88 23.15
C ASP A 129 17.26 -10.73 22.17
N ASP A 130 17.63 -9.52 22.58
CA ASP A 130 17.59 -8.33 21.72
C ASP A 130 18.75 -8.40 20.71
N PRO A 131 18.47 -8.46 19.39
CA PRO A 131 19.51 -8.55 18.36
C PRO A 131 20.35 -7.28 18.22
N LEU A 132 19.94 -6.16 18.81
CA LEU A 132 20.67 -4.89 18.73
C LEU A 132 21.77 -4.76 19.79
N ARG A 133 21.81 -5.66 20.78
CA ARG A 133 22.83 -5.66 21.83
C ARG A 133 23.73 -6.88 21.73
N CYS A 134 24.99 -6.74 22.14
CA CYS A 134 25.87 -7.88 22.31
C CYS A 134 25.70 -8.45 23.73
N PHE A 135 25.29 -9.72 23.82
CA PHE A 135 25.09 -10.41 25.11
C PHE A 135 26.37 -10.56 25.96
N ALA A 136 27.55 -10.36 25.36
CA ALA A 136 28.83 -10.40 26.05
C ALA A 136 29.27 -9.03 26.59
N ASP A 137 28.50 -7.98 26.35
CA ASP A 137 28.82 -6.64 26.83
C ASP A 137 28.68 -6.55 28.35
N GLU A 138 29.31 -5.51 28.91
CA GLU A 138 29.23 -5.23 30.33
C GLU A 138 27.78 -5.01 30.77
N GLY A 139 27.40 -5.59 31.91
CA GLY A 139 26.07 -5.44 32.50
C GLY A 139 25.00 -6.42 32.01
N GLN A 140 25.29 -7.29 31.03
CA GLN A 140 24.31 -8.26 30.52
C GLN A 140 24.15 -9.52 31.39
N TYR A 141 25.19 -9.91 32.14
CA TYR A 141 25.21 -11.07 33.05
C TYR A 141 24.80 -12.43 32.42
N VAL A 142 24.73 -12.55 31.08
CA VAL A 142 24.31 -13.77 30.37
C VAL A 142 25.19 -14.98 30.71
N TYR A 143 26.52 -14.79 30.70
CA TYR A 143 27.47 -15.84 31.09
C TYR A 143 27.36 -16.23 32.57
N LEU A 144 27.05 -15.27 33.44
CA LEU A 144 26.88 -15.52 34.89
C LEU A 144 25.60 -16.32 35.14
N CYS A 145 24.50 -15.93 34.48
CA CYS A 145 23.20 -16.58 34.58
C CYS A 145 23.08 -17.85 33.74
N ARG A 146 24.09 -18.21 32.93
CA ARG A 146 24.07 -19.40 32.06
C ARG A 146 22.92 -19.40 31.04
N ASP A 147 22.47 -18.23 30.58
CA ASP A 147 21.39 -18.16 29.58
C ASP A 147 21.86 -18.49 28.16
N LEU A 148 23.18 -18.38 27.92
CA LEU A 148 23.77 -18.67 26.62
C LEU A 148 23.78 -20.18 26.37
N ILE A 149 23.25 -20.57 25.22
CA ILE A 149 23.48 -21.89 24.62
C ILE A 149 24.79 -21.78 23.85
N GLN A 150 25.87 -22.23 24.50
CA GLN A 150 27.24 -22.02 24.08
C GLN A 150 27.71 -23.02 23.02
N TRP A 151 28.52 -22.52 22.08
CA TRP A 151 29.25 -23.29 21.08
C TRP A 151 30.71 -23.40 21.52
N SER A 152 31.07 -24.53 22.15
CA SER A 152 32.39 -24.72 22.78
C SER A 152 33.55 -24.87 21.79
N ASP A 153 33.27 -24.93 20.48
CA ASP A 153 34.21 -24.91 19.37
C ASP A 153 34.57 -23.49 18.92
N LEU A 154 33.76 -22.48 19.26
CA LEU A 154 33.90 -21.10 18.76
C LEU A 154 34.20 -20.09 19.87
N ILE A 155 35.22 -19.27 19.68
CA ILE A 155 35.52 -18.12 20.55
C ILE A 155 34.76 -16.90 20.02
N LYS A 156 34.11 -16.14 20.92
CA LYS A 156 33.41 -14.90 20.55
C LYS A 156 34.42 -13.77 20.31
N LEU A 157 34.37 -13.20 19.10
CA LEU A 157 35.20 -12.05 18.74
C LEU A 157 34.63 -10.75 19.33
N ARG A 158 35.46 -9.97 20.04
CA ARG A 158 35.07 -8.71 20.66
C ARG A 158 35.54 -7.51 19.82
N PHE A 159 34.65 -6.99 18.99
CA PHE A 159 34.92 -5.82 18.14
C PHE A 159 34.85 -4.49 18.90
N GLY A 160 34.07 -4.42 19.98
CA GLY A 160 33.78 -3.18 20.69
C GLY A 160 32.70 -2.34 20.02
N SER A 161 32.68 -1.05 20.34
CA SER A 161 31.73 -0.07 19.84
C SER A 161 32.19 0.65 18.57
N ARG A 162 33.49 0.59 18.29
CA ARG A 162 34.17 1.25 17.16
C ARG A 162 35.47 0.54 16.80
N CYS A 163 36.03 0.84 15.64
CA CYS A 163 37.21 0.15 15.12
C CYS A 163 38.46 0.32 16.01
N GLU A 164 38.56 1.42 16.76
CA GLU A 164 39.67 1.73 17.66
C GLU A 164 39.69 0.84 18.92
N ASP A 165 38.57 0.20 19.27
CA ASP A 165 38.48 -0.61 20.48
C ASP A 165 39.22 -1.97 20.31
N CYS A 166 39.40 -2.44 19.07
CA CYS A 166 40.23 -3.60 18.74
C CYS A 166 40.83 -3.51 17.31
N PRO A 167 41.84 -2.65 17.09
CA PRO A 167 42.34 -2.32 15.76
C PRO A 167 42.91 -3.52 14.99
N SER A 168 43.62 -4.42 15.69
CA SER A 168 44.24 -5.60 15.08
C SER A 168 43.19 -6.57 14.52
N LEU A 169 42.11 -6.81 15.27
CA LEU A 169 41.00 -7.66 14.83
C LEU A 169 40.24 -7.02 13.67
N TYR A 170 39.99 -5.72 13.75
CA TYR A 170 39.36 -4.98 12.65
C TYR A 170 40.18 -5.07 11.36
N SER A 171 41.50 -4.85 11.44
CA SER A 171 42.40 -4.97 10.29
C SER A 171 42.42 -6.38 9.71
N TYR A 172 42.41 -7.41 10.57
CA TYR A 172 42.33 -8.80 10.13
C TYR A 172 41.03 -9.09 9.38
N MET A 173 39.89 -8.66 9.92
CA MET A 173 38.59 -8.86 9.28
C MET A 173 38.41 -8.03 8.01
N LYS A 174 39.02 -6.85 7.94
CA LYS A 174 39.07 -6.04 6.72
C LYS A 174 39.82 -6.77 5.62
N GLU A 175 40.97 -7.38 5.92
CA GLU A 175 41.72 -8.18 4.95
C GLU A 175 40.97 -9.46 4.56
N TYR A 176 40.32 -10.14 5.51
CA TYR A 176 39.43 -11.27 5.21
C TYR A 176 38.30 -10.86 4.25
N THR A 177 37.64 -9.75 4.52
CA THR A 177 36.60 -9.18 3.66
C THR A 177 37.14 -8.85 2.27
N ARG A 178 38.36 -8.30 2.19
CA ARG A 178 39.05 -8.06 0.90
C ARG A 178 39.22 -9.35 0.10
N LEU A 179 39.65 -10.44 0.74
CA LEU A 179 39.84 -11.73 0.09
C LEU A 179 38.50 -12.31 -0.40
N ILE A 180 37.45 -12.24 0.41
CA ILE A 180 36.11 -12.68 0.04
C ILE A 180 35.59 -11.88 -1.17
N ALA A 181 35.67 -10.55 -1.13
CA ALA A 181 35.18 -9.67 -2.19
C ALA A 181 35.92 -9.85 -3.52
N ASN A 182 37.21 -10.17 -3.49
CA ASN A 182 38.01 -10.46 -4.70
C ASN A 182 37.76 -11.87 -5.28
N THR A 183 37.28 -12.81 -4.46
CA THR A 183 37.16 -14.22 -4.85
C THR A 183 35.74 -14.60 -5.25
N PHE A 184 34.73 -14.01 -4.59
CA PHE A 184 33.33 -14.39 -4.74
C PHE A 184 32.45 -13.24 -5.24
N HIS A 185 31.33 -13.58 -5.87
CA HIS A 185 30.31 -12.62 -6.31
C HIS A 185 29.49 -12.04 -5.13
N GLY A 186 29.59 -12.64 -3.95
CA GLY A 186 28.79 -12.28 -2.79
C GLY A 186 29.10 -13.14 -1.58
N CYS A 187 28.39 -12.91 -0.48
CA CYS A 187 28.48 -13.71 0.73
C CYS A 187 27.10 -14.05 1.32
N ARG A 188 27.06 -15.12 2.12
CA ARG A 188 25.97 -15.42 3.05
C ARG A 188 26.43 -15.01 4.46
N LEU A 189 25.76 -14.03 5.07
CA LEU A 189 25.98 -13.61 6.44
C LEU A 189 25.23 -14.56 7.37
N ASP A 190 25.98 -15.46 7.99
CA ASP A 190 25.48 -16.36 9.03
C ASP A 190 25.15 -15.58 10.31
N ASN A 191 24.04 -15.93 10.94
CA ASN A 191 23.57 -15.32 12.20
C ASN A 191 23.74 -13.77 12.23
N CYS A 192 23.31 -13.10 11.15
CA CYS A 192 23.59 -11.67 10.93
C CYS A 192 23.05 -10.77 12.06
N HIS A 193 21.94 -11.18 12.68
CA HIS A 193 21.31 -10.48 13.79
C HIS A 193 22.15 -10.47 15.08
N SER A 194 23.18 -11.32 15.19
CA SER A 194 24.10 -11.35 16.33
C SER A 194 25.41 -10.60 16.07
N THR A 195 25.57 -9.99 14.90
CA THR A 195 26.77 -9.23 14.52
C THR A 195 26.58 -7.74 14.82
N PRO A 196 27.56 -7.06 15.45
CA PRO A 196 27.46 -5.62 15.68
C PRO A 196 27.21 -4.86 14.37
N LEU A 197 26.12 -4.09 14.35
CA LEU A 197 25.60 -3.49 13.12
C LEU A 197 26.61 -2.57 12.43
N TRP A 198 27.30 -1.73 13.20
CA TRP A 198 28.33 -0.82 12.69
C TRP A 198 29.47 -1.57 12.00
N PHE A 199 29.83 -2.74 12.52
CA PHE A 199 30.92 -3.56 12.00
C PHE A 199 30.49 -4.26 10.71
N ALA A 200 29.30 -4.87 10.71
CA ALA A 200 28.75 -5.52 9.52
C ALA A 200 28.62 -4.52 8.36
N GLN A 201 28.09 -3.31 8.64
CA GLN A 201 28.01 -2.23 7.67
C GLN A 201 29.38 -1.89 7.07
N GLN A 202 30.38 -1.58 7.90
CA GLN A 202 31.70 -1.19 7.39
C GLN A 202 32.39 -2.29 6.58
N MET A 203 32.25 -3.56 6.97
CA MET A 203 32.81 -4.67 6.20
C MET A 203 32.10 -4.80 4.84
N MET A 204 30.77 -4.74 4.82
CA MET A 204 30.01 -4.88 3.57
C MET A 204 30.19 -3.68 2.63
N ASP A 205 30.29 -2.46 3.18
CA ASP A 205 30.66 -1.27 2.42
C ASP A 205 32.04 -1.44 1.77
N TYR A 206 33.03 -1.90 2.55
CA TYR A 206 34.37 -2.17 2.03
C TYR A 206 34.40 -3.29 0.98
N ALA A 207 33.57 -4.33 1.13
CA ALA A 207 33.40 -5.36 0.10
C ALA A 207 32.86 -4.76 -1.21
N ARG A 208 31.91 -3.82 -1.11
CA ARG A 208 31.31 -3.13 -2.27
C ARG A 208 32.20 -2.05 -2.88
N GLU A 209 33.12 -1.47 -2.11
CA GLU A 209 34.19 -0.62 -2.67
C GLU A 209 35.08 -1.42 -3.62
N ILE A 210 35.35 -2.70 -3.31
CA ILE A 210 36.17 -3.59 -4.14
C ILE A 210 35.37 -4.17 -5.30
N ASN A 211 34.16 -4.64 -5.02
CA ASN A 211 33.24 -5.22 -6.00
C ASN A 211 31.87 -4.54 -5.88
N PRO A 212 31.57 -3.53 -6.72
CA PRO A 212 30.31 -2.78 -6.63
C PRO A 212 29.03 -3.63 -6.75
N ASN A 213 29.12 -4.83 -7.34
CA ASN A 213 28.01 -5.77 -7.50
C ASN A 213 28.04 -6.91 -6.47
N PHE A 214 28.77 -6.75 -5.36
CA PHE A 214 28.88 -7.77 -4.33
C PHE A 214 27.52 -8.04 -3.66
N TYR A 215 27.02 -9.27 -3.83
CA TYR A 215 25.69 -9.69 -3.37
C TYR A 215 25.71 -10.16 -1.91
N ILE A 216 24.74 -9.71 -1.11
CA ILE A 216 24.66 -10.00 0.31
C ILE A 216 23.35 -10.74 0.61
N ASN A 217 23.47 -12.02 0.93
CA ASN A 217 22.39 -12.82 1.50
C ASN A 217 22.57 -12.90 3.02
N ALA A 218 21.51 -12.73 3.81
CA ALA A 218 21.62 -12.79 5.26
C ALA A 218 20.62 -13.77 5.89
N GLU A 219 21.11 -14.51 6.86
CA GLU A 219 20.27 -15.22 7.82
C GLU A 219 19.87 -14.24 8.95
N LEU A 220 18.66 -13.69 8.83
CA LEU A 220 18.15 -12.66 9.72
C LEU A 220 16.77 -13.05 10.26
N PHE A 221 16.72 -13.34 11.56
CA PHE A 221 15.52 -13.81 12.26
C PHE A 221 15.28 -12.98 13.52
N THR A 222 15.07 -11.66 13.38
CA THR A 222 14.84 -10.79 14.56
C THR A 222 13.45 -10.97 15.18
N GLY A 223 12.54 -11.65 14.49
CA GLY A 223 11.13 -11.78 14.89
C GLY A 223 10.32 -10.49 14.70
N ASN A 224 10.94 -9.39 14.23
CA ASN A 224 10.29 -8.11 14.00
C ASN A 224 10.69 -7.52 12.65
N MET A 225 9.72 -7.42 11.74
CA MET A 225 9.95 -6.91 10.38
C MET A 225 10.55 -5.49 10.34
N SER A 226 10.24 -4.63 11.32
CA SER A 226 10.80 -3.27 11.36
C SER A 226 12.30 -3.29 11.69
N ILE A 227 12.71 -4.22 12.55
CA ILE A 227 14.13 -4.42 12.88
C ILE A 227 14.84 -5.07 11.69
N ASP A 228 14.22 -6.06 11.04
CA ASP A 228 14.78 -6.66 9.82
C ASP A 228 15.07 -5.58 8.74
N ILE A 229 14.09 -4.70 8.48
CA ILE A 229 14.24 -3.58 7.53
C ILE A 229 15.37 -2.64 7.96
N TYR A 230 15.52 -2.38 9.26
CA TYR A 230 16.61 -1.54 9.77
C TYR A 230 17.98 -2.16 9.48
N PHE A 231 18.17 -3.46 9.72
CA PHE A 231 19.41 -4.17 9.37
C PHE A 231 19.66 -4.16 7.86
N ILE A 232 18.63 -4.40 7.05
CA ILE A 232 18.72 -4.36 5.59
C ILE A 232 19.21 -3.00 5.10
N HIS A 233 18.65 -1.91 5.61
CA HIS A 233 19.04 -0.56 5.19
C HIS A 233 20.46 -0.18 5.64
N GLN A 234 20.87 -0.59 6.84
CA GLN A 234 22.18 -0.21 7.37
C GLN A 234 23.33 -1.01 6.75
N ILE A 235 23.16 -2.32 6.55
CA ILE A 235 24.19 -3.18 5.96
C ILE A 235 24.10 -3.18 4.42
N GLY A 236 22.92 -2.86 3.88
CA GLY A 236 22.62 -2.96 2.46
C GLY A 236 22.39 -4.41 2.01
N ILE A 237 21.69 -5.22 2.80
CA ILE A 237 21.43 -6.64 2.49
C ILE A 237 20.54 -6.75 1.23
N ASP A 238 20.91 -7.63 0.30
CA ASP A 238 20.15 -7.83 -0.95
C ASP A 238 19.01 -8.83 -0.78
N SER A 239 19.20 -9.90 -0.01
CA SER A 239 18.18 -10.93 0.22
C SER A 239 18.25 -11.57 1.61
N LEU A 240 17.12 -12.14 2.03
CA LEU A 240 17.01 -12.90 3.26
C LEU A 240 16.81 -14.39 3.00
N VAL A 241 17.49 -15.24 3.79
CA VAL A 241 17.28 -16.69 3.79
C VAL A 241 15.87 -17.00 4.31
N LYS A 242 15.12 -17.81 3.54
CA LYS A 242 13.81 -18.36 3.91
C LYS A 242 13.80 -19.86 3.69
N GLU A 243 13.08 -20.60 4.52
CA GLU A 243 13.16 -22.06 4.55
C GLU A 243 11.77 -22.69 4.40
N SER A 244 11.61 -23.57 3.43
CA SER A 244 10.36 -24.31 3.25
C SER A 244 10.18 -25.38 4.33
N TRP A 245 11.28 -25.80 4.96
CA TRP A 245 11.28 -26.85 5.96
C TRP A 245 10.35 -26.54 7.13
N ARG A 246 10.21 -25.26 7.48
CA ARG A 246 9.38 -24.82 8.62
C ARG A 246 7.89 -25.14 8.48
N ALA A 247 7.39 -25.33 7.26
CA ALA A 247 5.97 -25.59 7.02
C ALA A 247 5.53 -26.93 7.66
N ASN A 248 4.42 -26.94 8.40
CA ASN A 248 3.89 -28.14 9.04
C ASN A 248 2.83 -28.86 8.22
N ASN A 249 2.23 -28.18 7.24
CA ASN A 249 1.21 -28.71 6.35
C ASN A 249 1.28 -28.05 4.96
N ALA A 250 0.52 -28.57 4.00
CA ALA A 250 0.51 -28.04 2.64
C ALA A 250 0.03 -26.58 2.58
N TYR A 251 -0.95 -26.21 3.41
CA TYR A 251 -1.46 -24.85 3.48
C TYR A 251 -0.37 -23.85 3.88
N GLU A 252 0.39 -24.13 4.94
CA GLU A 252 1.53 -23.32 5.37
C GLU A 252 2.62 -23.23 4.28
N LEU A 253 2.90 -24.32 3.56
CA LEU A 253 3.83 -24.28 2.44
C LEU A 253 3.34 -23.33 1.34
N GLY A 254 2.05 -23.40 0.97
CA GLY A 254 1.45 -22.48 0.02
C GLY A 254 1.49 -21.03 0.50
N GLN A 255 1.24 -20.79 1.78
CA GLN A 255 1.38 -19.46 2.39
C GLN A 255 2.82 -18.96 2.31
N TYR A 256 3.82 -19.80 2.55
CA TYR A 256 5.23 -19.42 2.44
C TYR A 256 5.64 -19.12 1.01
N VAL A 257 5.18 -19.90 0.03
CA VAL A 257 5.39 -19.60 -1.39
C VAL A 257 4.81 -18.23 -1.74
N SER A 258 3.57 -17.95 -1.32
CA SER A 258 2.95 -16.63 -1.57
C SER A 258 3.64 -15.50 -0.80
N LEU A 259 3.99 -15.74 0.46
CA LEU A 259 4.59 -14.75 1.33
C LEU A 259 5.97 -14.38 0.85
N TYR A 260 6.85 -15.34 0.58
CA TYR A 260 8.27 -15.11 0.24
C TYR A 260 8.50 -14.74 -1.23
N SER A 261 7.52 -14.95 -2.10
CA SER A 261 7.58 -14.44 -3.46
C SER A 261 7.52 -12.91 -3.48
N ASP A 262 8.34 -12.32 -4.34
CA ASP A 262 8.36 -10.88 -4.62
C ASP A 262 7.33 -10.50 -5.70
N GLY A 263 6.52 -11.47 -6.13
CA GLY A 263 5.57 -11.34 -7.22
C GLY A 263 4.28 -10.68 -6.77
N ASP A 264 3.66 -9.93 -7.67
CA ASP A 264 2.37 -9.31 -7.39
C ASP A 264 1.24 -10.37 -7.44
N PRO A 265 0.18 -10.26 -6.65
CA PRO A 265 -0.98 -11.15 -6.79
C PRO A 265 -1.56 -11.15 -8.22
N ILE A 266 -2.14 -12.25 -8.69
CA ILE A 266 -2.87 -12.24 -9.97
C ILE A 266 -4.01 -11.22 -9.91
N GLY A 267 -4.12 -10.39 -10.95
CA GLY A 267 -5.10 -9.31 -11.01
C GLY A 267 -4.63 -7.99 -10.40
N SER A 268 -3.35 -7.91 -10.03
CA SER A 268 -2.73 -6.66 -9.58
C SER A 268 -2.70 -5.62 -10.68
N PHE A 269 -2.84 -4.36 -10.28
CA PHE A 269 -2.82 -3.22 -11.19
C PHE A 269 -1.45 -3.03 -11.83
N VAL A 270 -1.45 -2.49 -13.05
CA VAL A 270 -0.22 -2.16 -13.76
C VAL A 270 0.43 -0.96 -13.07
N LYS A 271 1.66 -1.15 -12.56
CA LYS A 271 2.44 -0.10 -11.92
C LYS A 271 2.70 1.06 -12.89
N LYS A 272 2.49 2.30 -12.44
CA LYS A 272 2.69 3.52 -13.24
C LYS A 272 4.21 3.75 -13.43
N LYS A 273 4.63 4.26 -14.60
CA LYS A 273 6.06 4.52 -14.92
C LYS A 273 6.75 5.50 -13.96
N SER A 274 5.97 6.38 -13.31
CA SER A 274 6.44 7.38 -12.35
C SER A 274 5.78 7.15 -10.99
N GLU A 275 6.12 6.04 -10.33
CA GLU A 275 5.68 5.76 -8.97
C GLU A 275 6.64 6.37 -7.95
N LYS A 276 6.09 6.69 -6.77
CA LYS A 276 6.92 7.04 -5.63
C LYS A 276 7.71 5.81 -5.22
N LEU A 277 8.98 6.00 -4.85
CA LEU A 277 9.74 4.95 -4.18
C LEU A 277 9.02 4.63 -2.85
N ILE A 278 8.46 3.43 -2.76
CA ILE A 278 7.77 2.92 -1.57
C ILE A 278 8.60 1.81 -0.93
N SER A 279 8.49 1.67 0.39
CA SER A 279 9.10 0.56 1.11
C SER A 279 8.45 -0.75 0.63
N ILE A 280 9.26 -1.63 0.04
CA ILE A 280 8.83 -2.96 -0.39
C ILE A 280 9.26 -4.02 0.61
N LYS A 281 8.65 -5.20 0.48
CA LYS A 281 9.08 -6.42 1.18
C LYS A 281 10.56 -6.72 0.80
N PRO A 282 11.39 -7.20 1.74
CA PRO A 282 12.74 -7.65 1.40
C PRO A 282 12.71 -8.85 0.46
N TYR A 283 13.63 -8.86 -0.51
CA TYR A 283 13.82 -10.00 -1.40
C TYR A 283 14.19 -11.25 -0.62
N SER A 284 13.71 -12.39 -1.10
CA SER A 284 13.90 -13.67 -0.42
C SER A 284 14.75 -14.62 -1.25
N TRP A 285 15.56 -15.42 -0.54
CA TRP A 285 16.19 -16.62 -1.09
C TRP A 285 15.54 -17.83 -0.42
N PHE A 286 14.66 -18.51 -1.16
CA PHE A 286 13.79 -19.54 -0.63
C PHE A 286 14.37 -20.93 -0.85
N TYR A 287 14.75 -21.57 0.26
CA TYR A 287 15.37 -22.88 0.27
C TYR A 287 14.33 -24.00 0.43
N ASP A 288 14.48 -25.08 -0.33
CA ASP A 288 13.79 -26.34 -0.02
C ASP A 288 14.25 -26.88 1.32
N GLN A 289 15.55 -27.10 1.45
CA GLN A 289 16.23 -27.48 2.67
C GLN A 289 17.57 -26.72 2.79
N THR A 290 17.84 -26.10 3.93
CA THR A 290 19.17 -25.56 4.24
C THR A 290 20.08 -26.66 4.82
N HIS A 291 21.36 -26.36 5.02
CA HIS A 291 22.29 -27.34 5.59
C HIS A 291 22.04 -27.62 7.08
N ASP A 292 21.46 -26.68 7.81
CA ASP A 292 21.12 -26.84 9.24
C ASP A 292 19.78 -27.55 9.48
N ASN A 293 19.00 -27.74 8.42
CA ASN A 293 17.72 -28.41 8.52
C ASN A 293 17.92 -29.94 8.68
N PRO A 294 17.20 -30.59 9.61
CA PRO A 294 17.08 -32.05 9.62
C PRO A 294 16.66 -32.59 8.26
N CYS A 295 16.99 -33.86 8.00
CA CYS A 295 16.66 -34.48 6.72
C CYS A 295 15.14 -34.43 6.47
N GLN A 296 14.76 -33.93 5.29
CA GLN A 296 13.37 -33.90 4.83
C GLN A 296 12.68 -35.27 4.93
N ILE A 297 13.40 -36.36 4.67
CA ILE A 297 12.88 -37.73 4.69
C ILE A 297 12.60 -38.18 6.14
N GLU A 298 13.43 -37.77 7.12
CA GLU A 298 13.24 -38.14 8.53
C GLU A 298 11.97 -37.56 9.15
N ARG A 299 11.59 -36.33 8.78
CA ARG A 299 10.35 -35.71 9.31
C ARG A 299 9.15 -35.81 8.37
N ARG A 300 9.33 -36.17 7.09
CA ARG A 300 8.22 -36.37 6.15
C ARG A 300 8.37 -37.70 5.41
N SER A 301 8.58 -37.65 4.10
CA SER A 301 8.66 -38.82 3.24
C SER A 301 9.47 -38.49 1.98
N ILE A 302 9.83 -39.52 1.23
CA ILE A 302 10.57 -39.39 -0.02
C ILE A 302 9.69 -38.69 -1.06
N GLU A 303 8.38 -38.98 -1.07
CA GLU A 303 7.43 -38.42 -2.02
C GLU A 303 7.28 -36.90 -1.90
N ASP A 304 7.47 -36.30 -0.72
CA ASP A 304 7.26 -34.85 -0.56
C ASP A 304 8.34 -33.99 -1.25
N ALA A 305 9.48 -34.57 -1.61
CA ALA A 305 10.62 -33.77 -2.03
C ALA A 305 10.48 -33.17 -3.46
N ILE A 306 9.82 -33.89 -4.39
CA ILE A 306 9.44 -33.34 -5.72
C ILE A 306 8.41 -32.20 -5.62
N PRO A 307 7.21 -32.40 -5.04
CA PRO A 307 6.17 -31.38 -4.99
C PRO A 307 6.65 -30.14 -4.25
N ARG A 308 7.47 -30.29 -3.20
CA ARG A 308 8.12 -29.17 -2.52
C ARG A 308 9.05 -28.37 -3.41
N SER A 309 9.98 -29.04 -4.10
CA SER A 309 10.88 -28.40 -5.05
C SER A 309 10.12 -27.68 -6.15
N ALA A 310 9.02 -28.25 -6.64
CA ALA A 310 8.18 -27.63 -7.65
C ALA A 310 7.48 -26.37 -7.11
N CYS A 311 6.91 -26.44 -5.90
CA CYS A 311 6.28 -25.28 -5.25
C CYS A 311 7.25 -24.11 -5.08
N ILE A 312 8.49 -24.38 -4.69
CA ILE A 312 9.53 -23.36 -4.50
C ILE A 312 10.02 -22.82 -5.84
N SER A 313 10.17 -23.67 -6.84
CA SER A 313 10.51 -23.25 -8.22
C SER A 313 9.43 -22.36 -8.82
N MET A 314 8.17 -22.50 -8.37
CA MET A 314 7.08 -21.60 -8.71
C MET A 314 7.05 -20.31 -7.89
N ALA A 315 7.92 -20.07 -6.90
CA ALA A 315 7.97 -18.81 -6.14
C ALA A 315 8.75 -17.71 -6.90
N TYR A 316 8.25 -16.47 -6.97
CA TYR A 316 8.91 -15.36 -7.70
C TYR A 316 9.98 -14.73 -6.82
N CYS A 317 11.04 -15.48 -6.55
CA CYS A 317 12.17 -15.10 -5.72
C CYS A 317 13.35 -16.02 -6.05
N SER A 318 14.54 -15.74 -5.51
CA SER A 318 15.67 -16.66 -5.67
C SER A 318 15.40 -17.99 -4.96
N THR A 319 15.84 -19.11 -5.51
CA THR A 319 15.66 -20.45 -4.93
C THR A 319 16.99 -21.10 -4.58
N GLY A 320 17.00 -21.96 -3.55
CA GLY A 320 18.21 -22.65 -3.10
C GLY A 320 17.92 -24.08 -2.63
N SER A 321 18.93 -24.95 -2.72
CA SER A 321 18.89 -26.33 -2.24
C SER A 321 20.25 -26.69 -1.61
N ASN A 322 20.24 -27.57 -0.61
CA ASN A 322 21.46 -28.15 -0.06
C ASN A 322 21.80 -29.48 -0.76
N ARG A 323 23.09 -29.75 -0.95
CA ARG A 323 23.54 -31.02 -1.53
C ARG A 323 23.19 -32.19 -0.60
N GLY A 324 22.62 -33.25 -1.17
CA GLY A 324 22.04 -34.38 -0.45
C GLY A 324 20.51 -34.37 -0.46
N TYR A 325 19.87 -33.21 -0.67
CA TYR A 325 18.42 -33.12 -0.82
C TYR A 325 17.97 -33.78 -2.12
N ASP A 326 18.56 -33.37 -3.25
CA ASP A 326 18.23 -33.87 -4.59
C ASP A 326 18.65 -35.33 -4.78
N GLU A 327 19.72 -35.77 -4.08
CA GLU A 327 20.16 -37.16 -4.01
C GLU A 327 19.33 -38.03 -3.04
N LEU A 328 18.36 -37.48 -2.32
CA LEU A 328 17.50 -38.17 -1.35
C LEU A 328 18.30 -38.88 -0.24
N VAL A 329 19.24 -38.17 0.37
CA VAL A 329 20.02 -38.66 1.53
C VAL A 329 19.10 -38.77 2.75
N PRO A 330 18.88 -39.98 3.32
CA PRO A 330 17.82 -40.22 4.32
C PRO A 330 18.25 -39.97 5.77
N HIS A 331 19.34 -39.23 5.97
CA HIS A 331 19.86 -38.90 7.29
C HIS A 331 20.38 -37.47 7.32
N TYR A 332 20.36 -36.85 8.50
CA TYR A 332 21.02 -35.57 8.72
C TYR A 332 22.54 -35.66 8.44
N ILE A 333 23.06 -34.70 7.68
CA ILE A 333 24.48 -34.58 7.36
C ILE A 333 25.09 -33.64 8.40
N ASP A 334 25.69 -34.23 9.43
CA ASP A 334 26.27 -33.50 10.56
C ASP A 334 27.50 -32.70 10.12
N VAL A 335 27.42 -31.36 10.22
CA VAL A 335 28.47 -30.43 9.81
C VAL A 335 29.77 -30.52 10.65
N VAL A 336 29.74 -31.18 11.81
CA VAL A 336 30.89 -31.36 12.71
C VAL A 336 31.51 -32.74 12.58
N HIS A 337 30.69 -33.80 12.54
CA HIS A 337 31.16 -35.18 12.65
C HIS A 337 31.20 -35.95 11.33
N GLU A 338 30.56 -35.45 10.27
CA GLU A 338 30.59 -36.13 8.98
C GLU A 338 31.95 -35.96 8.30
N THR A 339 32.57 -37.09 7.96
CA THR A 339 33.92 -37.12 7.37
C THR A 339 33.92 -37.70 5.95
N ARG A 340 32.81 -38.29 5.52
CA ARG A 340 32.68 -38.88 4.20
C ARG A 340 32.50 -37.79 3.15
N PHE A 341 33.07 -38.00 1.97
CA PHE A 341 32.88 -37.09 0.85
C PHE A 341 31.55 -37.35 0.16
N TYR A 342 31.00 -36.32 -0.48
CA TYR A 342 29.96 -36.56 -1.48
C TYR A 342 30.54 -37.33 -2.69
N PRO A 343 29.74 -38.17 -3.36
CA PRO A 343 30.18 -38.87 -4.56
C PRO A 343 30.64 -37.92 -5.66
N LYS A 344 31.55 -38.41 -6.52
CA LYS A 344 31.98 -37.66 -7.71
C LYS A 344 30.86 -37.68 -8.75
N TRP A 345 30.56 -36.51 -9.30
CA TRP A 345 29.65 -36.34 -10.42
C TRP A 345 30.28 -36.91 -11.70
N GLY A 346 29.55 -37.71 -12.47
CA GLY A 346 30.01 -38.13 -13.80
C GLY A 346 28.97 -38.86 -14.64
N TYR A 347 28.95 -38.60 -15.95
CA TYR A 347 27.99 -39.20 -16.89
C TYR A 347 28.11 -40.73 -17.00
N GLN A 348 29.30 -41.28 -16.70
CA GLN A 348 29.59 -42.71 -16.62
C GLN A 348 29.80 -43.19 -15.17
N SER A 349 29.60 -42.32 -14.18
CA SER A 349 29.69 -42.70 -12.76
C SER A 349 28.50 -43.58 -12.40
N GLU A 350 28.78 -44.76 -11.88
CA GLU A 350 27.78 -45.62 -11.26
C GLU A 350 27.25 -45.03 -9.94
N GLN A 351 27.91 -44.01 -9.37
CA GLN A 351 27.60 -43.46 -8.04
C GLN A 351 26.60 -42.29 -8.07
N THR A 352 26.85 -41.25 -8.88
CA THR A 352 25.97 -40.07 -8.97
C THR A 352 26.04 -39.43 -10.35
N ASN A 353 24.88 -39.33 -11.00
CA ASN A 353 24.70 -38.78 -12.33
C ASN A 353 23.30 -38.15 -12.47
N GLU A 354 22.96 -37.69 -13.67
CA GLU A 354 21.68 -37.02 -13.97
C GLU A 354 20.44 -37.87 -13.65
N LYS A 355 20.56 -39.20 -13.65
CA LYS A 355 19.46 -40.13 -13.35
C LYS A 355 19.37 -40.50 -11.87
N THR A 356 20.27 -39.98 -11.03
CA THR A 356 20.24 -40.24 -9.59
C THR A 356 19.07 -39.48 -8.95
N ALA A 357 18.18 -40.22 -8.28
CA ALA A 357 17.07 -39.66 -7.50
C ALA A 357 16.30 -38.57 -8.28
N MET A 358 16.12 -37.36 -7.74
CA MET A 358 15.33 -36.31 -8.41
C MET A 358 16.16 -35.30 -9.20
N ILE A 359 17.46 -35.54 -9.42
CA ILE A 359 18.34 -34.55 -10.05
C ILE A 359 17.86 -34.14 -11.44
N SER A 360 17.38 -35.09 -12.26
CA SER A 360 16.79 -34.81 -13.57
C SER A 360 15.55 -33.91 -13.46
N ILE A 361 14.68 -34.17 -12.49
CA ILE A 361 13.48 -33.36 -12.23
C ILE A 361 13.88 -31.96 -11.76
N LYS A 362 14.85 -31.85 -10.84
CA LYS A 362 15.33 -30.55 -10.36
C LYS A 362 15.94 -29.72 -11.49
N LYS A 363 16.67 -30.34 -12.41
CA LYS A 363 17.19 -29.67 -13.62
C LYS A 363 16.06 -29.07 -14.45
N SER A 364 14.99 -29.82 -14.71
CA SER A 364 13.81 -29.34 -15.44
C SER A 364 13.09 -28.21 -14.70
N LEU A 365 12.91 -28.33 -13.38
CA LEU A 365 12.30 -27.30 -12.54
C LEU A 365 13.13 -26.00 -12.50
N ASN A 366 14.46 -26.11 -12.41
CA ASN A 366 15.37 -24.96 -12.44
C ASN A 366 15.32 -24.25 -13.80
N LYS A 367 15.28 -25.01 -14.90
CA LYS A 367 15.11 -24.44 -16.23
C LYS A 367 13.78 -23.69 -16.34
N LEU A 368 12.68 -24.32 -15.91
CA LEU A 368 11.36 -23.68 -15.87
C LEU A 368 11.40 -22.38 -15.04
N HIS A 369 12.01 -22.40 -13.85
CA HIS A 369 12.11 -21.22 -12.99
C HIS A 369 12.83 -20.06 -13.68
N ILE A 370 13.96 -20.34 -14.35
CA ILE A 370 14.72 -19.35 -15.13
C ILE A 370 13.88 -18.81 -16.29
N ASP A 371 13.23 -19.70 -17.05
CA ASP A 371 12.40 -19.33 -18.20
C ASP A 371 11.22 -18.44 -17.77
N LEU A 372 10.55 -18.79 -16.67
CA LEU A 372 9.47 -17.98 -16.07
C LEU A 372 9.95 -16.57 -15.67
N ALA A 373 11.13 -16.48 -15.06
CA ALA A 373 11.71 -15.21 -14.65
C ALA A 373 12.08 -14.34 -15.87
N GLN A 374 12.77 -14.91 -16.86
CA GLN A 374 13.20 -14.19 -18.07
C GLN A 374 12.03 -13.74 -18.94
N GLN A 375 10.96 -14.53 -19.01
CA GLN A 375 9.77 -14.20 -19.81
C GLN A 375 8.83 -13.23 -19.09
N GLY A 376 9.05 -12.91 -17.81
CA GLY A 376 8.28 -11.92 -17.07
C GLY A 376 6.98 -12.47 -16.45
N TYR A 377 6.97 -13.71 -15.97
CA TYR A 377 5.86 -14.27 -15.18
C TYR A 377 5.91 -13.74 -13.74
N THR A 378 5.57 -12.47 -13.56
CA THR A 378 5.73 -11.74 -12.30
C THR A 378 4.57 -11.90 -11.33
N GLN A 379 3.40 -12.37 -11.79
CA GLN A 379 2.23 -12.51 -10.93
C GLN A 379 2.05 -13.94 -10.41
N LEU A 380 1.57 -14.08 -9.18
CA LEU A 380 1.42 -15.36 -8.50
C LEU A 380 0.04 -15.49 -7.82
N LEU A 381 -0.55 -16.68 -7.89
CA LEU A 381 -1.70 -17.10 -7.10
C LEU A 381 -1.43 -18.49 -6.52
N VAL A 382 -1.76 -18.67 -5.26
CA VAL A 382 -1.63 -19.96 -4.57
C VAL A 382 -2.98 -20.33 -3.99
N ASP A 383 -3.51 -21.47 -4.43
CA ASP A 383 -4.74 -22.07 -3.97
C ASP A 383 -4.47 -23.48 -3.41
N GLN A 384 -5.43 -24.01 -2.66
CA GLN A 384 -5.39 -25.35 -2.10
C GLN A 384 -6.62 -26.14 -2.54
N LEU A 385 -6.42 -27.21 -3.31
CA LEU A 385 -7.51 -28.05 -3.82
C LEU A 385 -7.98 -29.05 -2.76
N THR A 386 -7.02 -29.62 -2.01
CA THR A 386 -7.27 -30.54 -0.90
C THR A 386 -6.23 -30.32 0.19
N LYS A 387 -6.35 -31.00 1.34
CA LYS A 387 -5.35 -30.90 2.42
C LYS A 387 -3.90 -31.19 1.98
N ASN A 388 -3.71 -31.97 0.91
CA ASN A 388 -2.40 -32.39 0.40
C ASN A 388 -2.09 -31.86 -1.01
N VAL A 389 -3.02 -31.18 -1.69
CA VAL A 389 -2.82 -30.75 -3.09
C VAL A 389 -2.85 -29.23 -3.20
N LEU A 390 -1.74 -28.67 -3.66
CA LEU A 390 -1.56 -27.25 -3.92
C LEU A 390 -1.71 -26.95 -5.40
N LEU A 391 -2.31 -25.80 -5.68
CA LEU A 391 -2.45 -25.22 -7.01
C LEU A 391 -1.70 -23.89 -7.03
N ILE A 392 -0.64 -23.78 -7.82
CA ILE A 392 0.16 -22.57 -7.90
C ILE A 392 0.16 -22.08 -9.34
N THR A 393 -0.32 -20.85 -9.55
CA THR A 393 -0.40 -20.21 -10.86
C THR A 393 0.62 -19.09 -10.95
N ARG A 394 1.51 -19.16 -11.94
CA ARG A 394 2.35 -18.06 -12.38
C ARG A 394 1.76 -17.41 -13.62
N TYR A 395 1.60 -16.09 -13.60
CA TYR A 395 0.93 -15.35 -14.66
C TYR A 395 1.85 -14.28 -15.25
N ASN A 396 1.85 -14.18 -16.57
CA ASN A 396 2.55 -13.14 -17.31
C ASN A 396 1.60 -11.99 -17.65
N PRO A 397 1.74 -10.80 -17.04
CA PRO A 397 0.83 -9.68 -17.30
C PRO A 397 0.91 -9.11 -18.72
N SER A 398 1.98 -9.40 -19.48
CA SER A 398 2.18 -8.87 -20.83
C SER A 398 1.58 -9.78 -21.91
N THR A 399 1.85 -11.09 -21.81
CA THR A 399 1.37 -12.10 -22.77
C THR A 399 0.03 -12.73 -22.36
N HIS A 400 -0.35 -12.60 -21.09
CA HIS A 400 -1.52 -13.24 -20.46
C HIS A 400 -1.50 -14.77 -20.48
N LYS A 401 -0.32 -15.36 -20.67
CA LYS A 401 -0.09 -16.79 -20.47
C LYS A 401 0.02 -17.11 -18.99
N SER A 402 -0.46 -18.28 -18.60
CA SER A 402 -0.40 -18.79 -17.23
C SER A 402 0.31 -20.14 -17.20
N ILE A 403 1.23 -20.32 -16.26
CA ILE A 403 1.79 -21.62 -15.92
C ILE A 403 1.17 -22.10 -14.63
N LEU A 404 0.52 -23.27 -14.67
CA LEU A 404 -0.22 -23.85 -13.56
C LEU A 404 0.49 -25.09 -13.04
N LEU A 405 0.94 -25.07 -11.79
CA LEU A 405 1.46 -26.23 -11.08
C LEU A 405 0.35 -26.83 -10.21
N ILE A 406 0.12 -28.14 -10.36
CA ILE A 406 -0.67 -28.93 -9.43
C ILE A 406 0.30 -29.89 -8.73
N ALA A 407 0.49 -29.71 -7.42
CA ALA A 407 1.48 -30.44 -6.63
C ALA A 407 0.81 -31.28 -5.54
N TYR A 408 0.97 -32.61 -5.59
CA TYR A 408 0.47 -33.53 -4.58
C TYR A 408 1.54 -33.78 -3.51
N THR A 409 1.49 -33.00 -2.44
CA THR A 409 2.40 -33.08 -1.28
C THR A 409 2.13 -34.30 -0.38
N SER A 410 3.09 -34.66 0.46
CA SER A 410 2.99 -35.81 1.38
C SER A 410 3.12 -35.36 2.85
N PHE A 411 2.27 -34.43 3.28
CA PHE A 411 2.21 -34.01 4.69
C PHE A 411 1.32 -34.91 5.56
N ILE A 412 0.23 -35.44 5.00
CA ILE A 412 -0.77 -36.24 5.71
C ILE A 412 -0.95 -37.59 4.98
N GLU A 413 -1.05 -38.68 5.73
CA GLU A 413 -1.20 -40.04 5.18
C GLU A 413 -2.55 -40.31 4.49
N GLU A 414 -3.57 -39.49 4.68
CA GLU A 414 -4.89 -39.66 4.05
C GLU A 414 -4.82 -39.53 2.51
N ASN A 415 -5.38 -40.51 1.80
CA ASN A 415 -5.62 -40.43 0.36
C ASN A 415 -6.90 -39.63 0.13
N VAL A 416 -6.79 -38.45 -0.48
CA VAL A 416 -7.93 -37.56 -0.73
C VAL A 416 -8.28 -37.61 -2.21
N ARG A 417 -9.56 -37.87 -2.53
CA ARG A 417 -10.06 -37.74 -3.90
C ARG A 417 -10.08 -36.27 -4.30
N ILE A 418 -9.42 -35.94 -5.39
CA ILE A 418 -9.35 -34.57 -5.91
C ILE A 418 -10.58 -34.33 -6.79
N SER A 419 -11.32 -33.26 -6.52
CA SER A 419 -12.43 -32.84 -7.37
C SER A 419 -11.92 -32.40 -8.74
N PRO A 420 -12.70 -32.60 -9.82
CA PRO A 420 -12.34 -32.06 -11.13
C PRO A 420 -12.10 -30.55 -11.07
N LEU A 421 -11.08 -30.09 -11.80
CA LEU A 421 -10.65 -28.69 -11.82
C LEU A 421 -11.11 -28.01 -13.13
N SER A 422 -11.96 -27.00 -13.03
CA SER A 422 -12.37 -26.19 -14.20
C SER A 422 -11.41 -25.02 -14.40
N ILE A 423 -10.86 -24.91 -15.61
CA ILE A 423 -9.89 -23.87 -16.01
C ILE A 423 -10.48 -23.05 -17.16
N GLU A 424 -10.37 -21.73 -17.07
CA GLU A 424 -10.69 -20.80 -18.15
C GLU A 424 -9.45 -20.65 -19.06
N GLY A 425 -9.54 -21.09 -20.31
CA GLY A 425 -8.42 -20.99 -21.24
C GLY A 425 -8.21 -22.21 -22.14
N ILE A 426 -7.19 -22.11 -22.98
CA ILE A 426 -6.69 -23.20 -23.81
C ILE A 426 -5.46 -23.77 -23.12
N ILE A 427 -5.49 -25.06 -22.80
CA ILE A 427 -4.30 -25.76 -22.33
C ILE A 427 -3.47 -26.07 -23.58
N ASP A 428 -2.29 -25.47 -23.67
CA ASP A 428 -1.41 -25.58 -24.83
C ASP A 428 -0.61 -26.89 -24.75
N GLU A 429 0.06 -27.12 -23.62
CA GLU A 429 0.86 -28.32 -23.38
C GLU A 429 1.05 -28.60 -21.88
N ILE A 430 1.51 -29.82 -21.59
CA ILE A 430 2.02 -30.22 -20.28
C ILE A 430 3.54 -30.02 -20.32
N ILE A 431 4.03 -29.00 -19.62
CA ILE A 431 5.46 -28.65 -19.58
C ILE A 431 6.23 -29.76 -18.86
N ILE A 432 5.76 -30.16 -17.67
CA ILE A 432 6.40 -31.20 -16.84
C ILE A 432 5.32 -32.10 -16.24
N GLU A 433 5.46 -33.40 -16.43
CA GLU A 433 4.74 -34.44 -15.70
C GLU A 433 5.77 -35.32 -14.98
N ALA A 434 5.78 -35.29 -13.65
CA ALA A 434 6.80 -35.99 -12.88
C ALA A 434 6.25 -36.62 -11.60
N SER A 435 6.81 -37.77 -11.21
CA SER A 435 6.47 -38.48 -9.98
C SER A 435 7.59 -39.40 -9.54
N ILE A 436 7.72 -39.61 -8.22
CA ILE A 436 8.47 -40.73 -7.65
C ILE A 436 7.45 -41.84 -7.39
N ASN A 437 7.51 -42.91 -8.19
CA ASN A 437 6.50 -43.96 -8.15
C ASN A 437 7.02 -45.17 -7.36
N ASN A 438 6.45 -45.43 -6.18
CA ASN A 438 6.45 -46.75 -5.57
C ASN A 438 5.29 -47.54 -6.20
N ASN A 439 5.58 -48.66 -6.85
CA ASN A 439 4.63 -49.32 -7.77
C ASN A 439 3.41 -49.97 -7.08
N ASN A 440 3.21 -49.87 -5.76
CA ASN A 440 2.04 -50.43 -5.08
C ASN A 440 1.62 -49.60 -3.85
N ASN A 441 0.32 -49.62 -3.54
CA ASN A 441 -0.35 -48.84 -2.47
C ASN A 441 0.04 -49.24 -1.02
N ASN A 442 1.23 -49.80 -0.78
CA ASN A 442 1.65 -50.24 0.54
C ASN A 442 2.77 -49.33 1.08
N ASN A 443 2.48 -48.57 2.14
CA ASN A 443 3.48 -47.86 2.99
C ASN A 443 4.58 -48.81 3.53
N GLN A 444 4.43 -50.12 3.36
CA GLN A 444 5.46 -51.12 3.66
C GLN A 444 6.69 -50.93 2.75
N GLU A 445 6.56 -50.68 1.45
CA GLU A 445 7.72 -50.60 0.55
C GLU A 445 8.58 -49.33 0.72
N GLU A 446 8.01 -48.16 1.03
CA GLU A 446 8.80 -46.95 1.32
C GLU A 446 9.56 -47.09 2.65
N ASN A 447 8.88 -47.59 3.69
CA ASN A 447 9.52 -47.98 4.92
C ASN A 447 10.58 -49.06 4.68
N ASP A 448 10.36 -49.98 3.74
CA ASP A 448 11.34 -50.99 3.36
C ASP A 448 12.52 -50.38 2.60
N LEU A 449 12.34 -49.36 1.74
CA LEU A 449 13.45 -48.64 1.10
C LEU A 449 14.32 -47.91 2.12
N ILE A 450 13.71 -47.24 3.10
CA ILE A 450 14.42 -46.56 4.19
C ILE A 450 15.06 -47.57 5.14
N LYS A 451 14.38 -48.67 5.50
CA LYS A 451 14.94 -49.74 6.35
C LYS A 451 16.04 -50.54 5.67
N ASN A 452 15.94 -50.76 4.36
CA ASN A 452 16.93 -51.49 3.56
C ASN A 452 18.06 -50.57 3.07
N PHE A 453 17.97 -49.26 3.30
CA PHE A 453 19.04 -48.32 2.95
C PHE A 453 20.32 -48.68 3.71
N LYS A 454 21.38 -48.99 2.96
CA LYS A 454 22.70 -49.25 3.52
C LYS A 454 23.59 -48.03 3.35
N ARG A 455 23.91 -47.38 4.47
CA ARG A 455 24.85 -46.26 4.52
C ARG A 455 26.24 -46.72 4.06
N SER A 456 26.81 -46.03 3.09
CA SER A 456 28.19 -46.26 2.63
C SER A 456 29.20 -45.74 3.66
N ASN A 457 30.29 -46.49 3.85
CA ASN A 457 31.40 -46.07 4.72
C ASN A 457 32.36 -45.08 4.03
N GLU A 458 32.32 -44.98 2.71
CA GLU A 458 33.29 -44.19 1.93
C GLU A 458 32.74 -42.83 1.50
N TYR A 459 31.43 -42.75 1.24
CA TYR A 459 30.79 -41.54 0.70
C TYR A 459 29.36 -41.37 1.24
N ILE A 460 28.83 -40.16 1.10
CA ILE A 460 27.44 -39.83 1.46
C ILE A 460 26.52 -40.28 0.32
N ASN A 461 25.84 -41.41 0.49
CA ASN A 461 24.88 -41.94 -0.48
C ASN A 461 23.43 -41.63 -0.07
N GLY A 462 22.57 -41.44 -1.07
CA GLY A 462 21.12 -41.35 -0.88
C GLY A 462 20.38 -42.59 -1.35
N ILE A 463 19.05 -42.55 -1.27
CA ILE A 463 18.19 -43.67 -1.62
C ILE A 463 18.15 -43.85 -3.15
N GLU A 464 18.45 -45.06 -3.63
CA GLU A 464 18.31 -45.40 -5.04
C GLU A 464 16.83 -45.62 -5.43
N CYS A 465 16.17 -44.55 -5.86
CA CYS A 465 14.83 -44.63 -6.44
C CYS A 465 14.92 -45.15 -7.89
N LYS A 466 14.57 -46.43 -8.11
CA LYS A 466 14.61 -47.05 -9.45
C LYS A 466 13.51 -46.55 -10.41
N ASN A 467 12.46 -45.90 -9.89
CA ASN A 467 11.26 -45.51 -10.65
C ASN A 467 10.96 -44.01 -10.51
N VAL A 468 11.87 -43.17 -11.01
CA VAL A 468 11.61 -41.73 -11.17
C VAL A 468 11.01 -41.50 -12.54
N TYR A 469 9.76 -41.04 -12.57
CA TYR A 469 9.03 -40.71 -13.80
C TYR A 469 9.16 -39.22 -14.09
N LEU A 470 9.61 -38.88 -15.29
CA LEU A 470 9.68 -37.52 -15.80
C LEU A 470 9.38 -37.56 -17.30
N ASN A 471 8.40 -36.78 -17.72
CA ASN A 471 8.16 -36.45 -19.11
C ASN A 471 7.99 -34.93 -19.26
N GLU A 472 8.50 -34.39 -20.35
CA GLU A 472 8.46 -32.96 -20.66
C GLU A 472 7.76 -32.73 -22.01
N ASN A 473 7.08 -31.59 -22.15
CA ASN A 473 6.41 -31.15 -23.38
C ASN A 473 5.45 -32.21 -23.97
N LEU A 474 4.54 -32.72 -23.12
CA LEU A 474 3.54 -33.71 -23.51
C LEU A 474 2.26 -33.05 -24.01
N SER A 475 1.66 -33.65 -25.04
CA SER A 475 0.26 -33.39 -25.41
C SER A 475 -0.69 -33.96 -24.35
N ILE A 476 -1.79 -33.27 -24.06
CA ILE A 476 -2.72 -33.65 -22.99
C ILE A 476 -3.29 -35.07 -23.12
N ASP A 477 -3.51 -35.55 -24.34
CA ASP A 477 -4.04 -36.90 -24.62
C ASP A 477 -3.07 -38.02 -24.23
N LYS A 478 -1.80 -37.69 -23.99
CA LYS A 478 -0.74 -38.63 -23.57
C LYS A 478 -0.45 -38.56 -22.07
N SER A 479 -1.16 -37.70 -21.32
CA SER A 479 -0.97 -37.57 -19.89
C SER A 479 -1.37 -38.85 -19.16
N ARG A 480 -0.56 -39.24 -18.18
CA ARG A 480 -0.93 -40.31 -17.24
C ARG A 480 -1.77 -39.79 -16.10
N PHE A 481 -1.58 -38.54 -15.70
CA PHE A 481 -2.14 -37.97 -14.47
C PHE A 481 -3.50 -37.28 -14.66
N ILE A 482 -3.77 -36.76 -15.85
CA ILE A 482 -5.01 -36.01 -16.11
C ILE A 482 -5.72 -36.45 -17.39
N ARG A 483 -7.02 -36.23 -17.44
CA ARG A 483 -7.86 -36.39 -18.63
C ARG A 483 -8.81 -35.21 -18.75
N LEU A 484 -9.13 -34.82 -19.98
CA LEU A 484 -10.18 -33.84 -20.24
C LEU A 484 -11.54 -34.53 -20.33
N THR A 485 -12.57 -33.90 -19.79
CA THR A 485 -13.96 -34.38 -19.94
C THR A 485 -14.41 -34.26 -21.40
N SER A 486 -15.26 -35.20 -21.84
CA SER A 486 -15.79 -35.30 -23.21
C SER A 486 -16.35 -33.98 -23.76
N SER A 487 -16.12 -33.73 -25.05
CA SER A 487 -16.64 -32.59 -25.83
C SER A 487 -18.17 -32.47 -25.88
N ASN A 488 -18.91 -33.45 -25.37
CA ASN A 488 -20.39 -33.47 -25.34
C ASN A 488 -20.99 -33.09 -23.98
N SER A 489 -20.20 -32.65 -22.99
CA SER A 489 -20.72 -32.09 -21.74
C SER A 489 -21.16 -30.62 -21.93
N LYS A 490 -22.02 -30.12 -21.03
CA LYS A 490 -22.53 -28.72 -21.05
C LYS A 490 -21.43 -27.65 -20.84
N ASP A 491 -20.17 -28.04 -20.68
CA ASP A 491 -19.02 -27.17 -20.35
C ASP A 491 -18.37 -26.50 -21.56
N TYR A 492 -18.86 -26.71 -22.79
CA TYR A 492 -18.24 -26.19 -24.01
C TYR A 492 -18.53 -24.70 -24.31
N ILE A 493 -18.41 -23.84 -23.29
CA ILE A 493 -18.41 -22.37 -23.43
C ILE A 493 -17.22 -21.80 -22.65
N GLY A 494 -16.00 -22.09 -23.10
CA GLY A 494 -14.77 -21.43 -22.63
C GLY A 494 -14.09 -22.02 -21.39
N PHE A 495 -14.69 -22.99 -20.69
CA PHE A 495 -14.07 -23.69 -19.57
C PHE A 495 -13.69 -25.12 -19.96
N ARG A 496 -12.53 -25.58 -19.50
CA ARG A 496 -12.08 -26.97 -19.64
C ARG A 496 -11.99 -27.60 -18.26
N THR A 497 -12.63 -28.74 -18.08
CA THR A 497 -12.59 -29.47 -16.81
C THR A 497 -11.54 -30.58 -16.90
N ILE A 498 -10.58 -30.53 -15.97
CA ILE A 498 -9.51 -31.51 -15.80
C ILE A 498 -9.97 -32.53 -14.77
N GLU A 499 -9.99 -33.81 -15.15
CA GLU A 499 -10.18 -34.94 -14.26
C GLU A 499 -8.83 -35.58 -13.93
N PHE A 500 -8.58 -35.86 -12.65
CA PHE A 500 -7.37 -36.54 -12.18
C PHE A 500 -7.55 -38.05 -12.29
N THR A 501 -6.54 -38.74 -12.82
CA THR A 501 -6.51 -40.21 -12.89
C THR A 501 -6.04 -40.81 -11.56
N GLU A 502 -6.16 -42.13 -11.44
CA GLU A 502 -5.64 -42.87 -10.27
C GLU A 502 -4.10 -42.90 -10.20
N GLU A 503 -3.40 -42.51 -11.27
CA GLU A 503 -1.94 -42.42 -11.30
C GLU A 503 -1.41 -41.12 -10.66
N PHE A 504 -2.25 -40.09 -10.51
CA PHE A 504 -1.86 -38.86 -9.82
C PHE A 504 -1.90 -39.05 -8.30
N LYS A 505 -0.79 -39.52 -7.74
CA LYS A 505 -0.62 -39.86 -6.32
C LYS A 505 0.32 -38.88 -5.61
N LYS A 506 0.51 -39.05 -4.30
CA LYS A 506 1.50 -38.29 -3.50
C LYS A 506 2.88 -38.35 -4.15
N GLY A 507 3.57 -37.21 -4.14
CA GLY A 507 4.85 -37.03 -4.81
C GLY A 507 4.79 -36.80 -6.31
N SER A 508 3.58 -36.68 -6.86
CA SER A 508 3.37 -36.32 -8.26
C SER A 508 3.16 -34.82 -8.43
N ILE A 509 3.68 -34.30 -9.54
CA ILE A 509 3.46 -32.94 -10.00
C ILE A 509 3.04 -32.94 -11.47
N ILE A 510 2.22 -31.97 -11.83
CA ILE A 510 1.93 -31.65 -13.22
C ILE A 510 1.96 -30.14 -13.41
N ILE A 511 2.62 -29.69 -14.48
CA ILE A 511 2.77 -28.28 -14.84
C ILE A 511 2.18 -28.06 -16.23
N LEU A 512 1.22 -27.15 -16.34
CA LEU A 512 0.46 -26.88 -17.56
C LEU A 512 0.73 -25.45 -18.05
N GLU A 513 0.86 -25.26 -19.36
CA GLU A 513 0.76 -23.93 -19.98
C GLU A 513 -0.68 -23.67 -20.42
N ILE A 514 -1.20 -22.50 -20.06
CA ILE A 514 -2.55 -22.06 -20.39
C ILE A 514 -2.50 -20.70 -21.09
N SER A 515 -3.03 -20.65 -22.30
CA SER A 515 -3.26 -19.43 -23.06
C SER A 515 -4.70 -18.95 -22.98
N LEU A 516 -4.91 -17.66 -23.23
CA LEU A 516 -6.24 -17.06 -23.35
C LEU A 516 -7.03 -17.68 -24.52
N LEU A 517 -8.34 -17.72 -24.37
CA LEU A 517 -9.26 -18.06 -25.47
C LEU A 517 -9.15 -17.02 -26.61
N SER A 518 -9.32 -17.46 -27.85
CA SER A 518 -9.13 -16.63 -29.06
C SER A 518 -9.97 -15.34 -29.06
N HIS A 519 -11.23 -15.39 -28.60
CA HIS A 519 -12.09 -14.20 -28.52
C HIS A 519 -11.63 -13.21 -27.43
N ILE A 520 -11.04 -13.70 -26.34
CA ILE A 520 -10.45 -12.86 -25.28
C ILE A 520 -9.17 -12.20 -25.82
N GLN A 521 -8.33 -12.95 -26.52
CA GLN A 521 -7.13 -12.42 -27.17
C GLN A 521 -7.48 -11.27 -28.12
N GLN A 522 -8.50 -11.44 -28.96
CA GLN A 522 -8.95 -10.38 -29.86
C GLN A 522 -9.46 -9.15 -29.09
N SER A 523 -10.19 -9.35 -27.99
CA SER A 523 -10.66 -8.25 -27.14
C SER A 523 -9.49 -7.49 -26.51
N VAL A 524 -8.45 -8.18 -26.03
CA VAL A 524 -7.22 -7.56 -25.52
C VAL A 524 -6.50 -6.76 -26.60
N ILE A 525 -6.40 -7.27 -27.83
CA ILE A 525 -5.79 -6.55 -28.97
C ILE A 525 -6.56 -5.25 -29.23
N ASN A 526 -7.90 -5.31 -29.30
CA ASN A 526 -8.74 -4.13 -29.52
C ASN A 526 -8.58 -3.12 -28.38
N ILE A 527 -8.52 -3.56 -27.12
CA ILE A 527 -8.28 -2.66 -25.98
C ILE A 527 -6.89 -2.03 -26.06
N LYS A 528 -5.84 -2.78 -26.42
CA LYS A 528 -4.49 -2.22 -26.62
C LYS A 528 -4.47 -1.17 -27.73
N GLN A 529 -5.24 -1.35 -28.80
CA GLN A 529 -5.40 -0.33 -29.85
C GLN A 529 -6.09 0.94 -29.31
N LEU A 530 -7.14 0.79 -28.49
CA LEU A 530 -7.80 1.91 -27.81
C LEU A 530 -6.86 2.63 -26.84
N LEU A 531 -6.09 1.91 -26.03
CA LEU A 531 -5.09 2.48 -25.14
C LEU A 531 -4.00 3.24 -25.90
N ASN A 532 -3.62 2.76 -27.09
CA ASN A 532 -2.64 3.45 -27.92
C ASN A 532 -3.16 4.81 -28.44
N GLN A 533 -4.48 5.01 -28.53
CA GLN A 533 -5.06 6.32 -28.88
C GLN A 533 -4.64 7.41 -27.89
N PHE A 534 -4.33 7.06 -26.65
CA PHE A 534 -3.90 8.02 -25.63
C PHE A 534 -2.50 8.60 -25.90
N ASN A 535 -1.66 7.89 -26.64
CA ASN A 535 -0.31 8.34 -26.99
C ASN A 535 -0.27 9.11 -28.34
N ILE A 536 -1.34 9.05 -29.13
CA ILE A 536 -1.38 9.62 -30.49
C ILE A 536 -2.27 10.87 -30.49
N HIS A 537 -1.68 12.05 -30.75
CA HIS A 537 -2.38 13.34 -30.67
C HIS A 537 -3.61 13.49 -31.58
N ASP A 538 -3.64 12.82 -32.73
CA ASP A 538 -4.75 12.87 -33.70
C ASP A 538 -5.59 11.60 -33.75
N SER A 539 -5.58 10.83 -32.65
CA SER A 539 -6.45 9.66 -32.49
C SER A 539 -7.94 10.04 -32.43
N GLN A 540 -8.81 9.07 -32.70
CA GLN A 540 -10.26 9.24 -32.59
C GLN A 540 -10.67 9.79 -31.21
N PHE A 541 -10.12 9.23 -30.13
CA PHE A 541 -10.38 9.72 -28.77
C PHE A 541 -9.97 11.20 -28.60
N ASN A 542 -8.77 11.58 -29.03
CA ASN A 542 -8.30 12.97 -28.92
C ASN A 542 -9.14 13.93 -29.78
N GLN A 543 -9.63 13.49 -30.94
CA GLN A 543 -10.53 14.30 -31.77
C GLN A 543 -11.88 14.54 -31.09
N ILE A 544 -12.42 13.56 -30.37
CA ILE A 544 -13.63 13.73 -29.56
C ILE A 544 -13.35 14.70 -28.42
N VAL A 545 -12.24 14.52 -27.69
CA VAL A 545 -11.88 15.37 -26.55
C VAL A 545 -11.67 16.83 -26.97
N LYS A 546 -11.03 17.09 -28.12
CA LYS A 546 -10.81 18.45 -28.66
C LYS A 546 -12.11 19.25 -28.86
N GLN A 547 -13.26 18.61 -29.01
CA GLN A 547 -14.56 19.26 -29.19
C GLN A 547 -15.24 19.62 -27.86
N LEU A 548 -14.76 19.10 -26.74
CA LEU A 548 -15.37 19.30 -25.43
C LEU A 548 -15.00 20.67 -24.86
N THR A 549 -16.00 21.35 -24.30
CA THR A 549 -15.82 22.59 -23.55
C THR A 549 -15.53 22.32 -22.07
N LEU A 550 -15.11 23.35 -21.32
CA LEU A 550 -14.95 23.23 -19.87
C LEU A 550 -16.26 22.89 -19.13
N VAL A 551 -17.42 23.19 -19.73
CA VAL A 551 -18.75 22.83 -19.16
C VAL A 551 -19.05 21.35 -19.43
N ASP A 552 -18.70 20.82 -20.60
CA ASP A 552 -18.85 19.39 -20.89
C ASP A 552 -17.93 18.56 -19.96
N LEU A 553 -16.71 19.06 -19.69
CA LEU A 553 -15.76 18.42 -18.78
C LEU A 553 -16.27 18.36 -17.34
N GLU A 554 -17.06 19.33 -16.87
CA GLU A 554 -17.70 19.25 -15.55
C GLU A 554 -18.58 18.01 -15.43
N ARG A 555 -19.44 17.76 -16.40
CA ARG A 555 -20.33 16.59 -16.43
C ARG A 555 -19.57 15.28 -16.56
N ILE A 556 -18.48 15.27 -17.33
CA ILE A 556 -17.67 14.08 -17.54
C ILE A 556 -16.92 13.71 -16.27
N ILE A 557 -16.29 14.70 -15.63
CA ILE A 557 -15.32 14.49 -14.55
C ILE A 557 -15.99 14.53 -13.16
N TYR A 558 -16.88 15.48 -12.89
CA TYR A 558 -17.37 15.77 -11.54
C TYR A 558 -18.85 15.45 -11.37
N ARG A 559 -19.74 16.44 -11.44
CA ARG A 559 -21.19 16.31 -11.28
C ARG A 559 -21.66 15.64 -9.99
N THR A 560 -22.25 16.43 -9.09
CA THR A 560 -22.79 15.91 -7.83
C THR A 560 -24.13 15.19 -8.01
N SER A 561 -24.55 14.41 -7.01
CA SER A 561 -25.86 13.73 -6.95
C SER A 561 -27.02 14.69 -7.23
N ILE A 562 -27.02 15.85 -6.57
CA ILE A 562 -28.14 16.80 -6.65
C ILE A 562 -28.16 17.47 -8.03
N GLU A 563 -26.99 17.80 -8.61
CA GLU A 563 -26.90 18.36 -9.96
C GLU A 563 -27.36 17.37 -11.03
N GLU A 564 -26.99 16.09 -10.89
CA GLU A 564 -27.39 15.04 -11.84
C GLU A 564 -28.90 14.75 -11.77
N GLN A 565 -29.46 14.70 -10.55
CA GLN A 565 -30.90 14.53 -10.35
C GLN A 565 -31.70 15.72 -10.88
N SER A 566 -31.16 16.95 -10.76
CA SER A 566 -31.77 18.17 -11.30
C SER A 566 -32.03 18.08 -12.80
N ASP A 567 -31.21 17.35 -13.55
CA ASP A 567 -31.40 17.17 -15.00
C ASP A 567 -32.63 16.29 -15.35
N GLY A 568 -33.16 15.54 -14.37
CA GLY A 568 -34.38 14.73 -14.53
C GLY A 568 -34.24 13.59 -15.54
N LYS A 569 -33.03 13.04 -15.70
CA LYS A 569 -32.70 11.97 -16.65
C LYS A 569 -32.61 10.57 -16.02
N GLY A 570 -32.89 10.45 -14.73
CA GLY A 570 -32.92 9.16 -14.01
C GLY A 570 -31.55 8.66 -13.54
N PHE A 571 -30.52 9.51 -13.58
CA PHE A 571 -29.19 9.19 -13.05
C PHE A 571 -28.99 9.79 -11.66
N ASP A 572 -28.21 9.08 -10.86
CA ASP A 572 -27.67 9.51 -9.58
C ASP A 572 -26.23 9.02 -9.49
N VAL A 573 -25.52 9.43 -8.45
CA VAL A 573 -24.22 8.89 -8.10
C VAL A 573 -24.30 7.36 -7.96
N TYR A 574 -23.35 6.64 -8.57
CA TYR A 574 -23.25 5.19 -8.44
C TYR A 574 -22.99 4.78 -6.98
N SER A 575 -23.74 3.80 -6.49
CA SER A 575 -23.57 3.22 -5.15
C SER A 575 -22.89 1.87 -5.26
N ILE A 576 -21.72 1.75 -4.64
CA ILE A 576 -20.96 0.50 -4.60
C ILE A 576 -21.45 -0.32 -3.40
N PRO A 577 -21.86 -1.59 -3.60
CA PRO A 577 -22.18 -2.49 -2.50
C PRO A 577 -21.04 -2.57 -1.48
N ASP A 578 -21.37 -2.57 -0.18
CA ASP A 578 -20.41 -2.63 0.93
C ASP A 578 -19.39 -1.48 1.02
N TYR A 579 -19.64 -0.37 0.31
CA TYR A 579 -18.84 0.86 0.39
C TYR A 579 -19.70 2.12 0.51
N GLY A 580 -20.72 2.26 -0.35
CA GLY A 580 -21.64 3.41 -0.37
C GLY A 580 -21.59 4.21 -1.67
N LYS A 581 -22.22 5.40 -1.64
CA LYS A 581 -22.29 6.32 -2.78
C LYS A 581 -20.93 6.95 -3.06
N LEU A 582 -20.59 7.09 -4.35
CA LEU A 582 -19.44 7.90 -4.77
C LEU A 582 -19.64 9.39 -4.40
N ILE A 583 -18.58 10.19 -4.51
CA ILE A 583 -18.69 11.65 -4.28
C ILE A 583 -19.28 12.33 -5.53
N TYR A 584 -18.92 11.82 -6.70
CA TYR A 584 -19.19 12.38 -8.01
C TYR A 584 -19.80 11.30 -8.92
N CYS A 585 -20.72 11.71 -9.80
CA CYS A 585 -21.25 10.86 -10.88
C CYS A 585 -20.18 10.66 -11.96
N GLY A 586 -19.38 11.70 -12.21
CA GLY A 586 -18.27 11.74 -13.16
C GLY A 586 -17.06 10.90 -12.76
N ILE A 587 -16.14 10.75 -13.70
CA ILE A 587 -14.99 9.84 -13.60
C ILE A 587 -14.06 10.14 -12.40
N GLN A 588 -14.07 11.36 -11.85
CA GLN A 588 -13.35 11.70 -10.62
C GLN A 588 -13.78 10.82 -9.45
N GLY A 589 -15.06 10.44 -9.37
CA GLY A 589 -15.57 9.60 -8.29
C GLY A 589 -14.86 8.25 -8.24
N GLN A 590 -14.65 7.63 -9.41
CA GLN A 590 -13.95 6.36 -9.57
C GLN A 590 -12.43 6.54 -9.41
N ILE A 591 -11.84 7.57 -10.02
CA ILE A 591 -10.38 7.84 -9.92
C ILE A 591 -9.95 8.08 -8.48
N SER A 592 -10.76 8.78 -7.68
CA SER A 592 -10.44 9.06 -6.26
C SER A 592 -10.36 7.79 -5.41
N ILE A 593 -11.05 6.72 -5.81
CA ILE A 593 -10.98 5.41 -5.18
C ILE A 593 -9.82 4.60 -5.78
N LEU A 594 -9.70 4.56 -7.10
CA LEU A 594 -8.64 3.85 -7.81
C LEU A 594 -7.26 4.30 -7.37
N ASP A 595 -7.01 5.61 -7.21
CA ASP A 595 -5.72 6.13 -6.74
C ASP A 595 -5.32 5.56 -5.36
N LYS A 596 -6.29 5.33 -4.46
CA LYS A 596 -6.03 4.69 -3.16
C LYS A 596 -5.79 3.18 -3.31
N ILE A 597 -6.53 2.53 -4.20
CA ILE A 597 -6.38 1.09 -4.48
C ILE A 597 -5.01 0.81 -5.09
N HIS A 598 -4.55 1.64 -6.03
CA HIS A 598 -3.23 1.55 -6.66
C HIS A 598 -2.10 1.59 -5.65
N LEU A 599 -2.12 2.57 -4.73
CA LEU A 599 -1.04 2.77 -3.75
C LEU A 599 -0.78 1.54 -2.87
N PHE A 600 -1.81 0.73 -2.60
CA PHE A 600 -1.73 -0.43 -1.71
C PHE A 600 -2.10 -1.76 -2.39
N ASN A 601 -2.26 -1.74 -3.72
CA ASN A 601 -2.72 -2.86 -4.53
C ASN A 601 -3.90 -3.65 -3.91
N GLN A 602 -4.95 -2.94 -3.48
CA GLN A 602 -6.06 -3.53 -2.73
C GLN A 602 -7.07 -4.28 -3.63
N ILE A 603 -6.68 -5.44 -4.14
CA ILE A 603 -7.51 -6.28 -5.02
C ILE A 603 -8.82 -6.80 -4.38
N LYS A 604 -8.94 -6.68 -3.04
CA LYS A 604 -10.13 -7.08 -2.26
C LYS A 604 -11.04 -5.88 -1.91
N HIS A 605 -10.75 -4.68 -2.40
CA HIS A 605 -11.59 -3.51 -2.14
C HIS A 605 -13.01 -3.71 -2.73
N PRO A 606 -14.10 -3.27 -2.07
CA PRO A 606 -15.48 -3.46 -2.55
C PRO A 606 -15.71 -2.96 -3.99
N PHE A 607 -15.04 -1.87 -4.37
CA PHE A 607 -15.03 -1.36 -5.75
C PHE A 607 -14.54 -2.40 -6.78
N ILE A 608 -13.48 -3.14 -6.46
CA ILE A 608 -12.92 -4.19 -7.33
C ILE A 608 -13.82 -5.41 -7.34
N ILE A 609 -14.40 -5.76 -6.19
CA ILE A 609 -15.38 -6.84 -6.08
C ILE A 609 -16.60 -6.53 -6.96
N ASN A 610 -17.11 -5.30 -6.94
CA ASN A 610 -18.23 -4.86 -7.78
C ASN A 610 -17.91 -5.00 -9.28
N LEU A 611 -16.72 -4.57 -9.72
CA LEU A 611 -16.24 -4.75 -11.10
C LEU A 611 -16.11 -6.23 -11.51
N LYS A 612 -15.71 -7.09 -10.57
CA LYS A 612 -15.63 -8.55 -10.79
C LYS A 612 -17.01 -9.20 -10.88
N GLN A 613 -17.97 -8.71 -10.10
CA GLN A 613 -19.33 -9.28 -10.03
C GLN A 613 -20.20 -8.91 -11.22
N GLY A 614 -19.98 -7.74 -11.83
CA GLY A 614 -20.78 -7.36 -12.99
C GLY A 614 -20.31 -6.08 -13.68
N ASN A 615 -20.98 -5.79 -14.81
CA ASN A 615 -20.60 -4.72 -15.72
C ASN A 615 -21.35 -3.41 -15.45
N TRP A 616 -22.07 -3.32 -14.32
CA TRP A 616 -23.02 -2.24 -14.05
C TRP A 616 -22.37 -0.86 -14.03
N LEU A 617 -21.18 -0.72 -13.45
CA LEU A 617 -20.47 0.56 -13.40
C LEU A 617 -20.04 1.03 -14.80
N MET A 618 -19.59 0.11 -15.65
CA MET A 618 -19.21 0.42 -17.04
C MET A 618 -20.41 0.90 -17.85
N ILE A 619 -21.54 0.21 -17.72
CA ILE A 619 -22.82 0.58 -18.36
C ILE A 619 -23.31 1.94 -17.83
N TYR A 620 -23.18 2.18 -16.53
CA TYR A 620 -23.54 3.45 -15.91
C TYR A 620 -22.72 4.61 -16.50
N ILE A 621 -21.40 4.46 -16.62
CA ILE A 621 -20.52 5.52 -17.15
C ILE A 621 -20.89 5.87 -18.60
N SER A 622 -21.04 4.88 -19.48
CA SER A 622 -21.34 5.13 -20.89
C SER A 622 -22.74 5.71 -21.09
N ASN A 623 -23.77 5.14 -20.44
CA ASN A 623 -25.14 5.59 -20.62
C ASN A 623 -25.38 7.01 -20.09
N ARG A 624 -24.74 7.39 -18.99
CA ARG A 624 -24.81 8.76 -18.45
C ARG A 624 -24.36 9.80 -19.48
N LEU A 625 -23.27 9.51 -20.21
CA LEU A 625 -22.70 10.42 -21.19
C LEU A 625 -23.46 10.40 -22.53
N LYS A 626 -24.06 9.28 -22.93
CA LYS A 626 -24.80 9.14 -24.20
C LYS A 626 -26.08 9.98 -24.29
N ILE A 627 -26.63 10.39 -23.15
CA ILE A 627 -27.90 11.11 -23.10
C ILE A 627 -27.80 12.55 -23.59
N TYR A 628 -26.62 13.16 -23.48
CA TYR A 628 -26.39 14.53 -23.91
C TYR A 628 -25.67 14.55 -25.25
N SER A 629 -26.12 15.40 -26.18
CA SER A 629 -25.56 15.52 -27.52
C SER A 629 -24.05 15.77 -27.51
N ASN A 630 -23.57 16.64 -26.64
CA ASN A 630 -22.16 17.06 -26.58
C ASN A 630 -21.24 15.96 -26.06
N THR A 631 -21.70 15.13 -25.14
CA THR A 631 -20.90 14.03 -24.55
C THR A 631 -21.20 12.68 -25.20
N LYS A 632 -22.12 12.62 -26.17
CA LYS A 632 -22.60 11.37 -26.76
C LYS A 632 -21.48 10.57 -27.42
N GLN A 633 -20.65 11.23 -28.24
CA GLN A 633 -19.53 10.57 -28.93
C GLN A 633 -18.53 9.95 -27.93
N LEU A 634 -18.27 10.64 -26.81
CA LEU A 634 -17.42 10.11 -25.75
C LEU A 634 -18.09 8.93 -25.02
N GLY A 635 -19.40 9.00 -24.79
CA GLY A 635 -20.18 7.90 -24.22
C GLY A 635 -20.18 6.65 -25.11
N GLU A 636 -20.33 6.81 -26.42
CA GLU A 636 -20.22 5.73 -27.42
C GLU A 636 -18.80 5.14 -27.46
N TRP A 637 -17.77 5.99 -27.34
CA TRP A 637 -16.38 5.52 -27.24
C TRP A 637 -16.16 4.67 -25.98
N TYR A 638 -16.64 5.11 -24.81
CA TYR A 638 -16.57 4.33 -23.57
C TYR A 638 -17.37 3.04 -23.66
N GLU A 639 -18.56 3.06 -24.25
CA GLU A 639 -19.36 1.85 -24.48
C GLU A 639 -18.59 0.81 -25.28
N ASN A 640 -17.97 1.20 -26.39
CA ASN A 640 -17.15 0.32 -27.21
C ASN A 640 -15.96 -0.25 -26.41
N ALA A 641 -15.24 0.61 -25.68
CA ALA A 641 -14.13 0.18 -24.83
C ALA A 641 -14.57 -0.84 -23.76
N PHE A 642 -15.70 -0.57 -23.10
CA PHE A 642 -16.25 -1.44 -22.07
C PHE A 642 -16.87 -2.72 -22.63
N GLU A 643 -17.34 -2.72 -23.87
CA GLU A 643 -17.81 -3.94 -24.54
C GLU A 643 -16.65 -4.95 -24.67
N TYR A 644 -15.46 -4.51 -25.09
CA TYR A 644 -14.28 -5.38 -25.12
C TYR A 644 -13.84 -5.81 -23.72
N ILE A 645 -13.85 -4.91 -22.74
CA ILE A 645 -13.49 -5.24 -21.36
C ILE A 645 -14.46 -6.28 -20.77
N SER A 646 -15.75 -6.17 -21.08
CA SER A 646 -16.79 -7.07 -20.56
C SER A 646 -16.63 -8.52 -21.01
N LYS A 647 -15.88 -8.77 -22.10
CA LYS A 647 -15.56 -10.09 -22.66
C LYS A 647 -14.33 -10.72 -22.02
N LEU A 648 -13.60 -9.99 -21.18
CA LEU A 648 -12.42 -10.50 -20.47
C LEU A 648 -12.81 -11.36 -19.27
N SER A 649 -11.87 -12.18 -18.80
CA SER A 649 -12.00 -12.88 -17.52
C SER A 649 -12.23 -11.88 -16.38
N ARG A 650 -13.02 -12.27 -15.38
CA ARG A 650 -13.37 -11.39 -14.24
C ARG A 650 -12.13 -10.89 -13.49
N LEU A 651 -11.03 -11.63 -13.50
CA LEU A 651 -9.77 -11.20 -12.88
C LEU A 651 -9.09 -10.05 -13.65
N MET A 652 -9.29 -9.96 -14.97
CA MET A 652 -8.66 -8.96 -15.84
C MET A 652 -9.48 -7.67 -15.97
N ILE A 653 -10.81 -7.74 -15.79
CA ILE A 653 -11.71 -6.59 -15.92
C ILE A 653 -11.23 -5.38 -15.10
N PRO A 654 -10.90 -5.50 -13.79
CA PRO A 654 -10.50 -4.33 -13.00
C PRO A 654 -9.23 -3.65 -13.54
N ILE A 655 -8.27 -4.42 -14.05
CA ILE A 655 -7.01 -3.89 -14.60
C ILE A 655 -7.30 -3.05 -15.85
N TYR A 656 -8.04 -3.61 -16.80
CA TYR A 656 -8.30 -2.93 -18.07
C TYR A 656 -9.30 -1.80 -17.95
N PHE A 657 -10.28 -1.93 -17.05
CA PHE A 657 -11.16 -0.82 -16.65
C PHE A 657 -10.34 0.36 -16.13
N ASP A 658 -9.41 0.09 -15.23
CA ASP A 658 -8.52 1.10 -14.65
C ASP A 658 -7.62 1.76 -15.71
N LEU A 659 -6.99 0.98 -16.60
CA LEU A 659 -6.15 1.51 -17.66
C LEU A 659 -6.91 2.47 -18.59
N ILE A 660 -8.15 2.10 -18.97
CA ILE A 660 -9.01 2.95 -19.79
C ILE A 660 -9.43 4.21 -19.02
N LEU A 661 -9.86 4.08 -17.76
CA LEU A 661 -10.27 5.23 -16.96
C LEU A 661 -9.13 6.19 -16.68
N ASN A 662 -7.98 5.72 -16.20
CA ASN A 662 -6.82 6.57 -15.91
C ASN A 662 -6.28 7.23 -17.18
N GLY A 663 -6.16 6.48 -18.27
CA GLY A 663 -5.65 7.03 -19.53
C GLY A 663 -6.56 8.12 -20.10
N SER A 664 -7.88 7.87 -20.11
CA SER A 664 -8.86 8.88 -20.54
C SER A 664 -8.93 10.09 -19.59
N TYR A 665 -8.92 9.86 -18.27
CA TYR A 665 -8.93 10.91 -17.26
C TYR A 665 -7.74 11.86 -17.40
N ASN A 666 -6.53 11.33 -17.59
CA ASN A 666 -5.34 12.16 -17.76
C ASN A 666 -5.44 13.09 -18.97
N ILE A 667 -5.96 12.59 -20.10
CA ILE A 667 -6.15 13.41 -21.30
C ILE A 667 -7.24 14.46 -21.09
N LEU A 668 -8.35 14.10 -20.44
CA LEU A 668 -9.43 15.05 -20.13
C LEU A 668 -8.94 16.18 -19.21
N ILE A 669 -8.10 15.86 -18.22
CA ILE A 669 -7.47 16.84 -17.33
C ILE A 669 -6.47 17.72 -18.10
N GLU A 670 -5.61 17.14 -18.95
CA GLU A 670 -4.68 17.93 -19.77
C GLU A 670 -5.42 18.85 -20.76
N HIS A 671 -6.46 18.34 -21.43
CA HIS A 671 -7.35 19.15 -22.29
C HIS A 671 -7.97 20.31 -21.51
N SER A 672 -8.39 20.06 -20.26
CA SER A 672 -8.92 21.12 -19.41
C SER A 672 -7.91 22.26 -19.17
N TYR A 673 -6.63 21.94 -19.00
CA TYR A 673 -5.59 22.96 -18.83
C TYR A 673 -5.30 23.70 -20.13
N GLN A 674 -5.42 23.04 -21.29
CA GLN A 674 -5.24 23.66 -22.59
C GLN A 674 -6.35 24.65 -22.93
N LEU A 675 -7.58 24.41 -22.45
CA LEU A 675 -8.70 25.35 -22.56
C LEU A 675 -8.59 26.55 -21.61
N MET A 676 -7.76 26.44 -20.56
CA MET A 676 -7.57 27.53 -19.60
C MET A 676 -6.48 28.50 -20.06
N SER A 677 -6.44 29.66 -19.40
CA SER A 677 -5.47 30.71 -19.68
C SER A 677 -4.00 30.21 -19.64
N PRO A 678 -3.08 30.89 -20.35
CA PRO A 678 -1.65 30.58 -20.31
C PRO A 678 -1.07 30.57 -18.89
N PHE A 679 -1.60 31.43 -18.01
CA PHE A 679 -1.23 31.47 -16.59
C PHE A 679 -1.43 30.11 -15.92
N ILE A 680 -2.55 29.43 -16.17
CA ILE A 680 -2.80 28.10 -15.61
C ILE A 680 -1.98 27.04 -16.33
N ASN A 681 -2.00 27.03 -17.67
CA ASN A 681 -1.38 25.97 -18.45
C ASN A 681 0.15 25.86 -18.17
N GLN A 682 0.81 26.98 -17.92
CA GLN A 682 2.25 27.06 -17.65
C GLN A 682 2.62 27.04 -16.15
N SER A 683 1.63 26.90 -15.26
CA SER A 683 1.84 26.94 -13.82
C SER A 683 2.28 25.61 -13.21
N SER A 684 2.63 25.66 -11.92
CA SER A 684 2.95 24.48 -11.13
C SER A 684 1.75 23.52 -11.00
N ILE A 685 2.04 22.25 -10.66
CA ILE A 685 1.01 21.23 -10.41
C ILE A 685 0.01 21.68 -9.34
N PHE A 686 0.44 22.47 -8.35
CA PHE A 686 -0.46 22.97 -7.31
C PHE A 686 -1.49 23.95 -7.87
N VAL A 687 -1.08 24.92 -8.69
CA VAL A 687 -1.98 25.90 -9.31
C VAL A 687 -2.92 25.21 -10.29
N LYS A 688 -2.41 24.26 -11.10
CA LYS A 688 -3.23 23.39 -11.96
C LYS A 688 -4.28 22.62 -11.16
N LYS A 689 -3.91 22.01 -10.03
CA LYS A 689 -4.87 21.32 -9.16
C LYS A 689 -5.93 22.25 -8.56
N LEU A 690 -5.55 23.47 -8.17
CA LEU A 690 -6.52 24.48 -7.72
C LEU A 690 -7.45 24.92 -8.84
N SER A 691 -6.95 25.05 -10.07
CA SER A 691 -7.76 25.48 -11.20
C SER A 691 -8.87 24.49 -11.53
N GLN A 692 -8.72 23.20 -11.22
CA GLN A 692 -9.78 22.20 -11.38
C GLN A 692 -11.08 22.55 -10.64
N SER A 693 -11.02 23.36 -9.56
CA SER A 693 -12.22 23.88 -8.91
C SER A 693 -13.10 24.74 -9.83
N THR A 694 -12.53 25.36 -10.88
CA THR A 694 -13.32 26.04 -11.93
C THR A 694 -14.23 25.10 -12.70
N ILE A 695 -13.77 23.87 -12.92
CA ILE A 695 -14.55 22.87 -13.64
C ILE A 695 -15.60 22.32 -12.70
N GLN A 696 -15.23 22.02 -11.46
CA GLN A 696 -16.14 21.50 -10.45
C GLN A 696 -17.35 22.42 -10.22
N LEU A 697 -17.12 23.71 -10.01
CA LEU A 697 -18.14 24.61 -9.47
C LEU A 697 -18.95 25.35 -10.53
N ILE A 698 -18.59 25.27 -11.81
CA ILE A 698 -19.22 26.04 -12.89
C ILE A 698 -19.84 25.09 -13.90
N SER A 699 -21.17 25.05 -13.90
CA SER A 699 -21.95 24.17 -14.75
C SER A 699 -23.34 24.75 -15.02
N TYR A 700 -23.98 24.24 -16.07
CA TYR A 700 -25.41 24.45 -16.26
C TYR A 700 -26.18 23.43 -15.40
N VAL A 701 -27.10 23.94 -14.58
CA VAL A 701 -27.98 23.14 -13.72
C VAL A 701 -29.41 23.59 -13.95
N ARG A 702 -30.26 22.64 -14.33
CA ARG A 702 -31.59 22.92 -14.90
C ARG A 702 -32.51 23.69 -13.95
N ASP A 703 -32.48 23.38 -12.65
CA ASP A 703 -33.29 24.03 -11.62
C ASP A 703 -32.59 25.20 -10.90
N ALA A 704 -31.39 25.58 -11.36
CA ALA A 704 -30.58 26.66 -10.80
C ALA A 704 -30.07 27.62 -11.89
N ARG A 705 -30.99 28.06 -12.74
CA ARG A 705 -30.73 28.92 -13.91
C ARG A 705 -30.32 30.34 -13.51
N LEU A 706 -29.56 30.99 -14.38
CA LEU A 706 -29.37 32.43 -14.32
C LEU A 706 -30.58 33.16 -14.96
N PRO A 707 -30.90 34.39 -14.52
CA PRO A 707 -31.81 35.28 -15.23
C PRO A 707 -31.43 35.40 -16.71
N LEU A 708 -32.44 35.43 -17.58
CA LEU A 708 -32.25 35.56 -19.03
C LEU A 708 -31.53 36.88 -19.36
N LEU A 709 -30.46 36.76 -20.13
CA LEU A 709 -29.71 37.84 -20.72
C LEU A 709 -30.49 38.49 -21.87
N SER A 710 -30.17 39.74 -22.17
CA SER A 710 -30.84 40.51 -23.22
C SER A 710 -30.74 39.80 -24.59
N PRO A 711 -31.83 39.70 -25.37
CA PRO A 711 -31.77 39.20 -26.75
C PRO A 711 -30.92 40.09 -27.66
N ASN A 712 -30.69 41.35 -27.25
CA ASN A 712 -29.92 42.35 -27.97
C ASN A 712 -28.45 42.43 -27.48
N LEU A 713 -27.98 41.40 -26.78
CA LEU A 713 -26.60 41.33 -26.28
C LEU A 713 -25.59 41.21 -27.43
N ARG A 714 -24.41 41.80 -27.30
CA ARG A 714 -23.32 41.61 -28.28
C ARG A 714 -22.84 40.16 -28.29
N GLU A 715 -22.33 39.71 -29.43
CA GLU A 715 -21.70 38.39 -29.54
C GLU A 715 -20.44 38.30 -28.66
N PRO A 716 -20.13 37.12 -28.09
CA PRO A 716 -20.91 35.88 -28.15
C PRO A 716 -22.14 35.92 -27.25
N ARG A 717 -23.25 35.31 -27.71
CA ARG A 717 -24.47 35.09 -26.92
C ARG A 717 -24.51 33.67 -26.34
N PRO A 718 -25.18 33.46 -25.19
CA PRO A 718 -25.36 32.11 -24.65
C PRO A 718 -26.16 31.24 -25.63
N LEU A 719 -25.91 29.93 -25.61
CA LEU A 719 -26.72 28.98 -26.37
C LEU A 719 -28.17 29.03 -25.91
N GLU A 720 -29.10 29.01 -26.84
CA GLU A 720 -30.53 29.13 -26.58
C GLU A 720 -31.26 27.85 -26.98
N GLY A 721 -32.33 27.52 -26.27
CA GLY A 721 -33.16 26.36 -26.59
C GLY A 721 -34.46 26.34 -25.82
N LYS A 722 -35.08 25.16 -25.81
CA LYS A 722 -36.26 24.88 -25.00
C LYS A 722 -35.93 23.78 -24.01
N ASP A 723 -36.32 23.99 -22.77
CA ASP A 723 -36.23 22.96 -21.75
C ASP A 723 -37.15 21.79 -22.12
N GLU A 724 -36.60 20.58 -22.13
CA GLU A 724 -37.33 19.41 -22.64
C GLU A 724 -38.53 19.00 -21.77
N GLN A 725 -38.55 19.38 -20.48
CA GLN A 725 -39.63 19.02 -19.56
C GLN A 725 -40.68 20.12 -19.45
N THR A 726 -40.25 21.37 -19.36
CA THR A 726 -41.12 22.54 -19.15
C THR A 726 -41.52 23.24 -20.45
N LEU A 727 -40.82 22.95 -21.57
CA LEU A 727 -40.96 23.60 -22.87
C LEU A 727 -40.69 25.13 -22.86
N GLU A 728 -40.20 25.65 -21.74
CA GLU A 728 -39.83 27.04 -21.57
C GLU A 728 -38.58 27.38 -22.37
N TYR A 729 -38.54 28.61 -22.88
CA TYR A 729 -37.33 29.17 -23.47
C TYR A 729 -36.24 29.33 -22.40
N VAL A 730 -35.05 28.82 -22.70
CA VAL A 730 -33.90 28.84 -21.80
C VAL A 730 -32.64 29.27 -22.53
N GLN A 731 -31.77 29.95 -21.79
CA GLN A 731 -30.38 30.19 -22.17
C GLN A 731 -29.50 29.26 -21.32
N TYR A 732 -28.68 28.44 -21.98
CA TYR A 732 -27.79 27.46 -21.34
C TYR A 732 -26.52 28.11 -20.77
N SER A 733 -26.72 29.17 -19.98
CA SER A 733 -25.64 29.92 -19.33
C SER A 733 -25.18 29.18 -18.07
N PRO A 734 -23.88 28.80 -17.95
CA PRO A 734 -23.36 28.18 -16.74
C PRO A 734 -23.45 29.11 -15.54
N SER A 735 -23.72 28.55 -14.37
CA SER A 735 -23.77 29.27 -13.10
C SER A 735 -22.75 28.71 -12.11
N LEU A 736 -22.35 29.52 -11.13
CA LEU A 736 -21.34 29.16 -10.13
C LEU A 736 -22.02 28.68 -8.84
N ALA A 737 -21.69 27.46 -8.42
CA ALA A 737 -22.05 26.92 -7.12
C ALA A 737 -21.20 27.53 -6.00
N ALA A 738 -21.81 27.92 -4.88
CA ALA A 738 -21.07 28.41 -3.70
C ALA A 738 -20.25 27.30 -3.02
N GLY A 739 -20.64 26.04 -3.18
CA GLY A 739 -19.88 24.91 -2.65
C GLY A 739 -20.66 23.61 -2.61
N PHE A 740 -19.96 22.50 -2.78
CA PHE A 740 -20.55 21.17 -2.79
C PHE A 740 -20.52 20.48 -1.42
N PRO A 741 -21.52 19.62 -1.11
CA PRO A 741 -22.71 19.33 -1.93
C PRO A 741 -23.89 20.29 -1.65
N HIS A 742 -23.83 21.11 -0.59
CA HIS A 742 -25.02 21.79 -0.06
C HIS A 742 -25.56 22.94 -0.94
N PHE A 743 -24.72 23.55 -1.77
CA PHE A 743 -25.05 24.70 -2.61
C PHE A 743 -24.86 24.37 -4.09
N SER A 744 -25.29 23.18 -4.52
CA SER A 744 -25.06 22.68 -5.88
C SER A 744 -26.26 22.84 -6.82
N ALA A 745 -27.50 22.92 -6.34
CA ALA A 745 -28.69 23.01 -7.20
C ALA A 745 -29.85 23.78 -6.55
N GLY A 746 -30.94 23.92 -7.30
CA GLY A 746 -32.12 24.66 -6.89
C GLY A 746 -31.83 26.12 -6.53
N ILE A 747 -32.65 26.66 -5.62
CA ILE A 747 -32.52 28.05 -5.16
C ILE A 747 -31.18 28.31 -4.44
N TRP A 748 -30.57 27.27 -3.87
CA TRP A 748 -29.38 27.37 -3.01
C TRP A 748 -28.05 27.42 -3.76
N ARG A 749 -28.04 27.32 -5.10
CA ARG A 749 -26.78 27.31 -5.85
C ARG A 749 -26.14 28.69 -5.97
N ASN A 750 -26.96 29.66 -6.41
CA ASN A 750 -26.48 30.94 -6.92
C ASN A 750 -26.52 32.02 -5.83
N TRP A 751 -25.35 32.32 -5.27
CA TRP A 751 -25.16 33.36 -4.27
C TRP A 751 -24.33 34.51 -4.83
N GLY A 752 -24.88 35.73 -4.87
CA GLY A 752 -24.22 36.89 -5.48
C GLY A 752 -22.89 37.23 -4.81
N ARG A 753 -22.86 37.18 -3.48
CA ARG A 753 -21.63 37.38 -2.71
C ARG A 753 -20.54 36.38 -3.12
N ASP A 754 -20.81 35.09 -2.99
CA ASP A 754 -19.85 34.01 -3.28
C ASP A 754 -19.41 34.02 -4.75
N THR A 755 -20.35 34.29 -5.66
CA THR A 755 -20.07 34.43 -7.09
C THR A 755 -19.05 35.52 -7.34
N PHE A 756 -19.27 36.74 -6.84
CA PHE A 756 -18.41 37.88 -7.15
C PHE A 756 -17.13 37.94 -6.33
N ILE A 757 -17.05 37.26 -5.18
CA ILE A 757 -15.76 36.99 -4.53
C ILE A 757 -14.93 36.00 -5.37
N SER A 758 -15.57 34.93 -5.86
CA SER A 758 -14.90 33.83 -6.55
C SER A 758 -14.59 34.13 -8.02
N LEU A 759 -15.30 35.08 -8.64
CA LEU A 759 -15.24 35.38 -10.08
C LEU A 759 -13.81 35.61 -10.56
N ARG A 760 -13.01 36.38 -9.83
CA ARG A 760 -11.61 36.63 -10.19
C ARG A 760 -10.79 35.33 -10.23
N GLY A 761 -10.87 34.53 -9.17
CA GLY A 761 -10.03 33.35 -9.00
C GLY A 761 -10.44 32.19 -9.91
N LEU A 762 -11.74 31.85 -9.93
CA LEU A 762 -12.24 30.67 -10.62
C LEU A 762 -12.58 30.94 -12.09
N ILE A 763 -12.83 32.18 -12.50
CA ILE A 763 -13.37 32.48 -13.84
C ILE A 763 -12.39 33.34 -14.65
N LEU A 764 -11.95 34.49 -14.12
CA LEU A 764 -11.07 35.39 -14.88
C LEU A 764 -9.65 34.85 -15.03
N LEU A 765 -9.02 34.39 -13.95
CA LEU A 765 -7.66 33.85 -14.02
C LEU A 765 -7.58 32.56 -14.83
N THR A 766 -8.69 31.83 -14.98
CA THR A 766 -8.77 30.60 -15.77
C THR A 766 -9.13 30.86 -17.24
N GLY A 767 -9.49 32.08 -17.62
CA GLY A 767 -9.79 32.47 -19.01
C GLY A 767 -11.24 32.30 -19.45
N ARG A 768 -12.18 32.04 -18.52
CA ARG A 768 -13.62 31.87 -18.78
C ARG A 768 -14.35 33.22 -18.92
N TYR A 769 -13.90 34.07 -19.84
CA TYR A 769 -14.35 35.46 -19.92
C TYR A 769 -15.82 35.61 -20.33
N GLU A 770 -16.34 34.68 -21.13
CA GLU A 770 -17.74 34.69 -21.54
C GLU A 770 -18.67 34.40 -20.36
N GLU A 771 -18.37 33.36 -19.57
CA GLU A 771 -19.16 33.02 -18.38
C GLU A 771 -19.10 34.13 -17.32
N ALA A 772 -17.94 34.79 -17.15
CA ALA A 772 -17.82 35.96 -16.27
C ALA A 772 -18.76 37.09 -16.73
N ARG A 773 -18.81 37.37 -18.03
CA ARG A 773 -19.71 38.38 -18.61
C ARG A 773 -21.17 38.02 -18.39
N TYR A 774 -21.56 36.77 -18.62
CA TYR A 774 -22.93 36.31 -18.39
C TYR A 774 -23.35 36.47 -16.92
N LEU A 775 -22.50 36.08 -15.97
CA LEU A 775 -22.77 36.26 -14.54
C LEU A 775 -22.95 37.75 -14.18
N ILE A 776 -22.04 38.61 -14.63
CA ILE A 776 -22.12 40.06 -14.35
C ILE A 776 -23.45 40.63 -14.85
N LEU A 777 -23.84 40.32 -16.09
CA LEU A 777 -25.03 40.87 -16.72
C LEU A 777 -26.32 40.28 -16.15
N SER A 778 -26.37 38.97 -15.87
CA SER A 778 -27.54 38.31 -15.27
C SER A 778 -27.84 38.85 -13.88
N TYR A 779 -26.82 39.04 -13.03
CA TYR A 779 -27.01 39.67 -11.72
C TYR A 779 -27.35 41.16 -11.83
N GLY A 780 -26.76 41.88 -12.80
CA GLY A 780 -27.14 43.27 -13.11
C GLY A 780 -28.61 43.42 -13.52
N GLY A 781 -29.16 42.44 -14.23
CA GLY A 781 -30.59 42.38 -14.58
C GLY A 781 -31.50 42.32 -13.35
N CYS A 782 -30.97 41.80 -12.24
CA CYS A 782 -31.63 41.74 -10.94
C CYS A 782 -31.24 42.89 -10.01
N LEU A 783 -30.56 43.95 -10.46
CA LEU A 783 -30.30 45.09 -9.57
C LEU A 783 -31.63 45.69 -9.09
N ARG A 784 -31.80 45.82 -7.77
CA ARG A 784 -32.98 46.43 -7.14
C ARG A 784 -32.60 47.12 -5.84
N HIS A 785 -33.22 48.26 -5.53
CA HIS A 785 -32.83 49.12 -4.41
C HIS A 785 -31.35 49.52 -4.45
N GLY A 786 -30.73 49.59 -5.64
CA GLY A 786 -29.29 49.78 -5.78
C GLY A 786 -28.43 48.61 -5.27
N LEU A 787 -29.01 47.45 -4.96
CA LEU A 787 -28.33 46.28 -4.44
C LEU A 787 -28.38 45.11 -5.43
N ILE A 788 -27.36 44.26 -5.36
CA ILE A 788 -27.32 42.94 -5.99
C ILE A 788 -27.84 41.92 -4.97
N PRO A 789 -28.71 40.97 -5.38
CA PRO A 789 -29.26 40.00 -4.43
C PRO A 789 -28.19 39.05 -3.89
N ASN A 790 -28.37 38.59 -2.65
CA ASN A 790 -27.56 37.52 -2.10
C ASN A 790 -27.99 36.19 -2.72
N LEU A 791 -29.23 35.77 -2.44
CA LEU A 791 -29.84 34.60 -3.07
C LEU A 791 -30.43 35.04 -4.42
N LEU A 792 -29.94 34.49 -5.52
CA LEU A 792 -30.41 34.90 -6.86
C LEU A 792 -31.73 34.23 -7.25
N SER A 793 -31.81 32.90 -7.11
CA SER A 793 -32.97 32.08 -7.45
C SER A 793 -33.68 32.50 -8.75
N ASP A 794 -33.00 32.34 -9.90
CA ASP A 794 -33.41 32.76 -11.26
C ASP A 794 -33.74 34.25 -11.49
N GLY A 795 -33.65 35.06 -10.43
CA GLY A 795 -33.99 36.47 -10.39
C GLY A 795 -35.39 36.76 -9.86
N LYS A 796 -36.37 35.88 -10.06
CA LYS A 796 -37.78 36.16 -9.71
C LYS A 796 -38.05 36.10 -8.22
N THR A 797 -37.37 35.20 -7.52
CA THR A 797 -37.46 35.03 -6.06
C THR A 797 -36.18 35.44 -5.35
N ALA A 798 -35.44 36.37 -5.97
CA ALA A 798 -34.20 36.90 -5.44
C ALA A 798 -34.40 37.63 -4.09
N ARG A 799 -33.48 37.42 -3.14
CA ARG A 799 -33.49 38.06 -1.81
C ARG A 799 -32.38 39.12 -1.69
N TYR A 800 -32.75 40.29 -1.18
CA TYR A 800 -31.89 41.48 -1.12
C TYR A 800 -31.53 41.81 0.34
N ASN A 801 -30.96 40.82 1.01
CA ASN A 801 -30.45 40.94 2.38
C ASN A 801 -28.91 41.12 2.43
N ALA A 802 -28.23 41.22 1.29
CA ALA A 802 -26.79 41.49 1.21
C ALA A 802 -26.52 42.94 0.82
N ARG A 803 -25.73 43.61 1.66
CA ARG A 803 -25.19 44.95 1.39
C ARG A 803 -23.81 44.90 0.76
N ASP A 804 -23.08 43.81 0.96
CA ASP A 804 -21.74 43.61 0.44
C ASP A 804 -21.72 43.11 -1.01
N ALA A 805 -22.72 42.33 -1.44
CA ALA A 805 -22.77 41.72 -2.77
C ALA A 805 -22.63 42.72 -3.93
N VAL A 806 -23.24 43.91 -3.83
CA VAL A 806 -23.13 44.96 -4.86
C VAL A 806 -21.71 45.48 -5.02
N TRP A 807 -20.96 45.59 -3.91
CA TRP A 807 -19.58 46.06 -3.95
C TRP A 807 -18.64 45.02 -4.55
N TRP A 808 -18.87 43.73 -4.25
CA TRP A 808 -18.16 42.64 -4.91
C TRP A 808 -18.47 42.56 -6.40
N TRP A 809 -19.72 42.82 -6.81
CA TRP A 809 -20.12 42.91 -8.21
C TRP A 809 -19.42 44.07 -8.94
N LEU A 810 -19.43 45.27 -8.36
CA LEU A 810 -18.71 46.44 -8.91
C LEU A 810 -17.20 46.19 -9.00
N TYR A 811 -16.60 45.61 -7.96
CA TYR A 811 -15.19 45.22 -7.96
C TYR A 811 -14.92 44.19 -9.07
N SER A 812 -15.79 43.20 -9.24
CA SER A 812 -15.67 42.19 -10.29
C SER A 812 -15.72 42.79 -11.69
N ILE A 813 -16.60 43.76 -11.93
CA ILE A 813 -16.65 44.50 -13.21
C ILE A 813 -15.36 45.27 -13.43
N SER A 814 -14.88 46.00 -12.42
CA SER A 814 -13.60 46.71 -12.50
C SER A 814 -12.48 45.74 -12.88
N ILE A 815 -12.33 44.63 -12.16
CA ILE A 815 -11.31 43.62 -12.47
C ILE A 815 -11.50 43.00 -13.87
N TYR A 816 -12.74 42.75 -14.30
CA TYR A 816 -13.04 42.27 -15.65
C TYR A 816 -12.49 43.22 -16.72
N THR A 817 -12.76 44.53 -16.60
CA THR A 817 -12.29 45.53 -17.58
C THR A 817 -10.77 45.63 -17.67
N HIS A 818 -10.05 45.26 -16.61
CA HIS A 818 -8.59 45.28 -16.58
C HIS A 818 -7.93 43.97 -17.05
N LEU A 819 -8.56 42.82 -16.80
CA LEU A 819 -7.98 41.50 -17.08
C LEU A 819 -8.40 40.91 -18.43
N VAL A 820 -9.60 41.25 -18.91
CA VAL A 820 -10.13 40.70 -20.16
C VAL A 820 -9.70 41.60 -21.33
N PRO A 821 -9.18 41.02 -22.43
CA PRO A 821 -8.94 41.78 -23.66
C PRO A 821 -10.20 42.52 -24.11
N ASP A 822 -10.08 43.81 -24.42
CA ASP A 822 -11.22 44.70 -24.76
C ASP A 822 -12.33 44.69 -23.70
N GLY A 823 -11.99 44.40 -22.44
CA GLY A 823 -12.94 44.20 -21.36
C GLY A 823 -13.82 45.42 -21.04
N TYR A 824 -13.40 46.63 -21.42
CA TYR A 824 -14.21 47.85 -21.30
C TYR A 824 -15.51 47.80 -22.11
N ASP A 825 -15.56 46.99 -23.17
CA ASP A 825 -16.75 46.87 -24.01
C ASP A 825 -17.96 46.32 -23.26
N ILE A 826 -17.74 45.58 -22.15
CA ILE A 826 -18.82 45.08 -21.31
C ILE A 826 -19.71 46.21 -20.77
N LEU A 827 -19.16 47.42 -20.61
CA LEU A 827 -19.90 48.59 -20.14
C LEU A 827 -21.04 48.98 -21.10
N ASN A 828 -20.88 48.69 -22.40
CA ASN A 828 -21.87 48.93 -23.44
C ASN A 828 -22.81 47.74 -23.66
N ASP A 829 -22.68 46.65 -22.90
CA ASP A 829 -23.61 45.53 -23.01
C ASP A 829 -24.97 45.85 -22.40
N LYS A 830 -26.00 45.35 -23.08
CA LYS A 830 -27.39 45.52 -22.66
C LYS A 830 -27.72 44.54 -21.54
N VAL A 831 -28.09 45.09 -20.40
CA VAL A 831 -28.65 44.41 -19.26
C VAL A 831 -30.18 44.47 -19.36
N SER A 832 -30.82 43.32 -19.55
CA SER A 832 -32.28 43.22 -19.51
C SER A 832 -32.75 43.33 -18.06
N ARG A 833 -33.35 44.47 -17.69
CA ARG A 833 -33.79 44.73 -16.30
C ARG A 833 -35.07 43.95 -16.00
N LEU A 834 -34.94 42.94 -15.15
CA LEU A 834 -36.07 42.15 -14.64
C LEU A 834 -36.97 43.03 -13.76
N TYR A 835 -36.37 43.96 -13.01
CA TYR A 835 -37.07 44.95 -12.20
C TYR A 835 -36.57 46.36 -12.56
N PRO A 836 -37.21 47.06 -13.52
CA PRO A 836 -36.82 48.42 -13.91
C PRO A 836 -36.95 49.45 -12.79
N THR A 837 -37.86 49.23 -11.84
CA THR A 837 -38.00 50.07 -10.64
C THR A 837 -38.11 49.19 -9.39
N ASN A 838 -37.96 49.79 -8.21
CA ASN A 838 -38.01 49.07 -6.94
C ASN A 838 -39.33 48.32 -6.71
N ASP A 839 -40.43 48.87 -7.22
CA ASP A 839 -41.79 48.37 -7.00
C ASP A 839 -42.37 47.66 -8.24
N SER A 840 -41.62 47.56 -9.34
CA SER A 840 -42.14 46.92 -10.56
C SER A 840 -42.34 45.41 -10.38
N PRO A 841 -43.34 44.81 -11.06
CA PRO A 841 -43.37 43.37 -11.25
C PRO A 841 -42.23 42.93 -12.17
N ALA A 842 -41.91 41.63 -12.15
CA ALA A 842 -40.91 41.06 -13.04
C ALA A 842 -41.33 41.29 -14.51
N GLN A 843 -40.43 41.85 -15.32
CA GLN A 843 -40.68 42.15 -16.73
C GLN A 843 -40.17 41.05 -17.65
N ALA A 844 -40.71 40.99 -18.88
CA ALA A 844 -40.21 40.10 -19.91
C ALA A 844 -38.80 40.51 -20.38
N VAL A 845 -38.02 39.53 -20.82
CA VAL A 845 -36.65 39.76 -21.30
C VAL A 845 -36.62 40.71 -22.51
N GLY A 846 -35.69 41.66 -22.52
CA GLY A 846 -35.52 42.65 -23.59
C GLY A 846 -36.56 43.78 -23.61
N LEU A 847 -37.58 43.75 -22.73
CA LEU A 847 -38.59 44.82 -22.66
C LEU A 847 -37.99 46.13 -22.12
N HIS A 848 -37.04 46.02 -21.19
CA HIS A 848 -36.33 47.16 -20.61
C HIS A 848 -34.83 46.87 -20.54
N ASP A 849 -34.16 47.07 -21.68
CA ASP A 849 -32.70 47.01 -21.76
C ASP A 849 -32.08 48.33 -21.27
N GLN A 850 -31.02 48.21 -20.47
CA GLN A 850 -30.22 49.32 -19.99
C GLN A 850 -28.74 48.98 -20.20
N LEU A 851 -27.90 49.96 -20.55
CA LEU A 851 -26.47 49.72 -20.69
C LEU A 851 -25.84 49.43 -19.32
N LEU A 852 -24.87 48.54 -19.26
CA LEU A 852 -24.26 48.15 -17.99
C LEU A 852 -23.70 49.35 -17.21
N TYR A 853 -23.10 50.34 -17.88
CA TYR A 853 -22.63 51.54 -17.19
C TYR A 853 -23.76 52.34 -16.53
N ASP A 854 -24.96 52.36 -17.12
CA ASP A 854 -26.13 53.04 -16.54
C ASP A 854 -26.64 52.26 -15.32
N VAL A 855 -26.57 50.92 -15.35
CA VAL A 855 -26.89 50.06 -14.19
C VAL A 855 -25.90 50.28 -13.05
N ILE A 856 -24.60 50.41 -13.35
CA ILE A 856 -23.55 50.76 -12.38
C ILE A 856 -23.81 52.13 -11.78
N HIS A 857 -24.10 53.12 -12.62
CA HIS A 857 -24.40 54.47 -12.18
C HIS A 857 -25.63 54.50 -11.28
N GLU A 858 -26.70 53.75 -11.62
CA GLU A 858 -27.87 53.59 -10.76
C GLU A 858 -27.50 53.01 -9.39
N ALA A 859 -26.70 51.93 -9.34
CA ALA A 859 -26.29 51.31 -8.07
C ALA A 859 -25.56 52.33 -7.16
N LEU A 860 -24.63 53.11 -7.71
CA LEU A 860 -23.89 54.13 -6.98
C LEU A 860 -24.77 55.31 -6.55
N LEU A 861 -25.56 55.86 -7.48
CA LEU A 861 -26.45 57.00 -7.22
C LEU A 861 -27.45 56.68 -6.11
N ARG A 862 -28.00 55.47 -6.11
CA ARG A 862 -28.97 55.01 -5.11
C ARG A 862 -28.38 54.97 -3.70
N HIS A 863 -27.10 54.61 -3.54
CA HIS A 863 -26.42 54.65 -2.24
C HIS A 863 -26.17 56.09 -1.75
N VAL A 864 -25.89 57.04 -2.65
CA VAL A 864 -25.79 58.47 -2.32
C VAL A 864 -27.15 59.03 -1.88
N GLN A 865 -28.24 58.55 -2.48
CA GLN A 865 -29.61 59.01 -2.21
C GLN A 865 -30.25 58.44 -0.92
N LEU A 866 -29.49 57.70 -0.11
CA LEU A 866 -29.99 56.97 1.07
C LEU A 866 -31.08 55.95 0.74
N LEU A 867 -30.69 54.70 0.65
CA LEU A 867 -31.58 53.55 0.50
C LEU A 867 -32.35 53.32 1.80
N THR A 868 -33.68 53.34 1.71
CA THR A 868 -34.55 52.90 2.82
C THR A 868 -35.65 52.02 2.25
N PHE A 869 -35.70 50.75 2.66
CA PHE A 869 -36.72 49.82 2.20
C PHE A 869 -36.96 48.71 3.23
N ARG A 870 -38.13 48.07 3.12
CA ARG A 870 -38.43 46.82 3.83
C ARG A 870 -38.34 45.65 2.85
N GLU A 871 -37.73 44.54 3.24
CA GLU A 871 -37.59 43.37 2.37
C GLU A 871 -38.96 42.94 1.81
N ARG A 872 -39.02 42.71 0.49
CA ARG A 872 -40.25 42.26 -0.17
C ARG A 872 -40.62 40.87 0.32
N GLY A 873 -41.84 40.73 0.83
CA GLY A 873 -42.29 39.47 1.44
C GLY A 873 -41.83 39.27 2.88
N ALA A 874 -41.37 40.33 3.57
CA ALA A 874 -40.98 40.30 4.98
C ALA A 874 -41.99 39.57 5.86
N GLY A 875 -41.48 38.65 6.69
CA GLY A 875 -42.26 37.78 7.54
C GLY A 875 -41.65 36.39 7.65
N HIS A 876 -42.30 35.52 8.43
CA HIS A 876 -41.81 34.18 8.76
C HIS A 876 -41.60 33.27 7.53
N SER A 877 -42.34 33.52 6.44
CA SER A 877 -42.20 32.77 5.18
C SER A 877 -40.93 33.09 4.41
N LEU A 878 -40.36 34.29 4.57
CA LEU A 878 -39.10 34.71 3.96
C LEU A 878 -37.91 34.35 4.84
N ASP A 879 -38.03 34.56 6.14
CA ASP A 879 -37.02 34.21 7.14
C ASP A 879 -37.70 33.81 8.45
N SER A 880 -37.56 32.54 8.83
CA SER A 880 -38.26 31.99 9.99
C SER A 880 -37.61 32.37 11.33
N ASN A 881 -36.41 32.94 11.31
CA ASN A 881 -35.65 33.26 12.51
C ASN A 881 -35.50 34.76 12.74
N MET A 882 -35.46 35.57 11.69
CA MET A 882 -35.26 37.01 11.77
C MET A 882 -36.41 37.74 12.50
N ASN A 883 -36.06 38.70 13.35
CA ASN A 883 -37.03 39.59 13.99
C ASN A 883 -37.63 40.61 12.99
N ASP A 884 -38.82 41.15 13.28
CA ASP A 884 -39.51 42.08 12.37
C ASP A 884 -38.66 43.29 11.98
N GLN A 885 -37.88 43.83 12.92
CA GLN A 885 -36.99 44.96 12.67
C GLN A 885 -35.84 44.63 11.71
N GLY A 886 -35.44 43.35 11.61
CA GLY A 886 -34.36 42.90 10.74
C GLY A 886 -34.64 43.09 9.25
N PHE A 887 -35.92 43.04 8.86
CA PHE A 887 -36.36 43.22 7.47
C PHE A 887 -36.27 44.68 6.99
N ASN A 888 -36.11 45.65 7.89
CA ASN A 888 -36.02 47.06 7.55
C ASN A 888 -34.55 47.44 7.29
N ASN A 889 -34.24 47.83 6.06
CA ASN A 889 -32.88 48.15 5.64
C ASN A 889 -32.73 49.64 5.39
N GLN A 890 -31.66 50.21 5.95
CA GLN A 890 -31.21 51.57 5.67
C GLN A 890 -29.73 51.52 5.30
N ILE A 891 -29.36 52.11 4.15
CA ILE A 891 -28.00 52.09 3.63
C ILE A 891 -27.73 53.43 2.95
N GLY A 892 -26.62 54.07 3.27
CA GLY A 892 -26.28 55.37 2.71
C GLY A 892 -24.78 55.61 2.66
N ILE A 893 -24.41 56.80 2.22
CA ILE A 893 -23.04 57.30 2.27
C ILE A 893 -23.03 58.47 3.25
N ASP A 894 -22.10 58.43 4.21
CA ASP A 894 -21.82 59.59 5.03
C ASP A 894 -21.11 60.64 4.16
N THR A 895 -21.83 61.70 3.81
CA THR A 895 -21.32 62.75 2.91
C THR A 895 -20.14 63.53 3.48
N LYS A 896 -19.86 63.42 4.79
CA LYS A 896 -18.68 64.05 5.41
C LYS A 896 -17.42 63.21 5.25
N THR A 897 -17.54 61.88 5.32
CA THR A 897 -16.39 60.96 5.30
C THR A 897 -16.24 60.22 3.97
N GLY A 898 -17.31 60.12 3.18
CA GLY A 898 -17.38 59.31 1.96
C GLY A 898 -17.60 57.82 2.21
N PHE A 899 -17.71 57.37 3.47
CA PHE A 899 -17.89 55.95 3.78
C PHE A 899 -19.34 55.50 3.66
N VAL A 900 -19.52 54.27 3.16
CA VAL A 900 -20.81 53.58 3.13
C VAL A 900 -21.15 53.11 4.55
N TYR A 901 -22.37 53.39 5.00
CA TYR A 901 -22.94 52.85 6.24
C TYR A 901 -24.27 52.16 5.94
N GLY A 902 -24.68 51.21 6.77
CA GLY A 902 -26.01 50.63 6.65
C GLY A 902 -26.21 49.37 7.47
N GLY A 903 -27.44 48.89 7.47
CA GLY A 903 -27.87 47.77 8.30
C GLY A 903 -28.39 48.21 9.67
N ASN A 904 -28.66 47.25 10.54
CA ASN A 904 -29.09 47.47 11.92
C ASN A 904 -28.67 46.28 12.81
N GLN A 905 -28.84 46.39 14.12
CA GLN A 905 -28.45 45.34 15.08
C GLN A 905 -29.21 44.01 14.91
N TRP A 906 -30.31 44.00 14.14
CA TRP A 906 -31.21 42.87 13.91
C TRP A 906 -31.01 42.23 12.53
N ASN A 907 -30.02 42.68 11.75
CA ASN A 907 -29.77 42.14 10.41
C ASN A 907 -28.31 41.75 10.16
N CYS A 908 -28.13 41.05 9.04
CA CYS A 908 -26.90 40.36 8.65
C CYS A 908 -26.51 40.74 7.21
N GLY A 909 -26.24 42.02 6.98
CA GLY A 909 -26.00 42.56 5.64
C GLY A 909 -24.64 42.18 5.01
N THR A 910 -23.72 41.63 5.78
CA THR A 910 -22.37 41.24 5.34
C THR A 910 -22.19 39.73 5.36
N TRP A 911 -21.10 39.21 4.80
CA TRP A 911 -20.78 37.77 4.77
C TRP A 911 -20.73 37.07 6.12
N MET A 912 -20.55 37.81 7.21
CA MET A 912 -20.70 37.28 8.57
C MET A 912 -22.19 37.23 8.95
N ASP A 913 -23.00 36.49 8.18
CA ASP A 913 -24.46 36.61 8.17
C ASP A 913 -25.21 35.63 9.09
N LYS A 914 -24.56 35.16 10.16
CA LYS A 914 -25.18 34.16 11.03
C LYS A 914 -26.32 34.76 11.85
N MET A 915 -27.55 34.57 11.38
CA MET A 915 -28.78 34.81 12.14
C MET A 915 -28.95 33.73 13.21
N GLY A 916 -29.07 34.13 14.47
CA GLY A 916 -29.32 33.21 15.58
C GLY A 916 -30.68 32.52 15.45
N SER A 917 -30.73 31.23 15.78
CA SER A 917 -31.90 30.38 15.57
C SER A 917 -32.24 29.47 16.76
N SER A 918 -31.49 29.55 17.87
CA SER A 918 -31.69 28.69 19.04
C SER A 918 -32.56 29.38 20.09
N GLU A 919 -33.75 28.85 20.30
CA GLU A 919 -34.64 29.28 21.38
C GLU A 919 -34.06 28.91 22.76
N LYS A 920 -33.44 27.73 22.88
CA LYS A 920 -32.81 27.25 24.13
C LYS A 920 -31.65 28.12 24.59
N ALA A 921 -30.89 28.66 23.64
CA ALA A 921 -29.79 29.58 23.92
C ALA A 921 -30.26 31.05 23.97
N SER A 922 -31.57 31.30 23.83
CA SER A 922 -32.17 32.64 23.80
C SER A 922 -31.53 33.58 22.77
N ASN A 923 -31.10 33.04 21.62
CA ASN A 923 -30.46 33.84 20.56
C ASN A 923 -31.25 33.85 19.24
N LYS A 924 -32.43 33.23 19.19
CA LYS A 924 -33.29 33.25 18.00
C LYS A 924 -33.64 34.71 17.62
N GLY A 925 -33.38 35.08 16.37
CA GLY A 925 -33.60 36.44 15.86
C GLY A 925 -32.53 37.46 16.23
N HIS A 926 -31.49 37.04 16.95
CA HIS A 926 -30.32 37.88 17.25
C HIS A 926 -29.14 37.49 16.36
N PRO A 927 -28.71 38.35 15.42
CA PRO A 927 -27.47 38.18 14.69
C PRO A 927 -26.26 38.00 15.62
N ALA A 928 -25.39 37.05 15.30
CA ALA A 928 -24.13 36.91 16.02
C ALA A 928 -23.16 38.07 15.72
N THR A 929 -23.22 38.58 14.50
CA THR A 929 -22.25 39.54 13.94
C THR A 929 -22.94 40.56 13.04
N PRO A 930 -23.83 41.41 13.58
CA PRO A 930 -24.46 42.47 12.80
C PRO A 930 -23.38 43.49 12.38
N ARG A 931 -23.10 43.54 11.08
CA ARG A 931 -22.06 44.37 10.48
C ARG A 931 -22.49 44.83 9.13
#